data_AF-A0A397GJP1-F1
#
_entry.id   AF-A0A397GJP1-F1
#
_cell.length_a   1.000
_cell.length_b   1.000
_cell.length_c   1.000
_cell.angle_alpha   90.00
_cell.angle_beta   90.00
_cell.angle_gamma   90.00
#
_symmetry.space_group_name_H-M   'P 1'
#
loop_
_entity.id
_entity.type
_entity.pdbx_description
1 polymer ?
#
loop_
_entity_poly.entity_id
_entity_poly.type
_entity_poly.pdbx_seq_one_letter_code
_entity_poly.pdbx_strand_id
1 'polypeptide(L)'
;MSIHSNGRQLRNMAEIVLSCFVLGPNCALSVDICEKNEISHNHYVSINNLTIDHLKTLIWNKIKNWRNMENVKDYNELVLWKVEVPQEKLNNSLTIPEIEQLGGREMKTISKFRKFFPEGCVPPDETIHIIVRPVTTGKRKLEGADEKSEGQESKKMKLLATANKIMEGIMKLSDNFEVYSDPKNFLSLPFPYPGEVKPVDRFAINDDGFFTFMGRKKFSDVLSEIITLKSDTGYMEMFIYGTVGYGKSHILTAIACFLLRSGKRVVYLPDCRKLAVNPIKYVKSALFLTYVNDNAKINEINAFKSFDQIIEFCYSRVEKLYFIVDQMNALDEYNDTGINTDSKQKIKGDIDQMCWSHFYIKSSSANNHAVFHLKQKQTNEKKITLYGGFDKEEMEEWWKKHNSVLPTMNEKQKNQVEDITGSIPLFLNILLESGHKNFEEALGYLNNQLISKIKKPMTNFSDNIKEGRKEFHVGLMSLFLAKGYPPSGYGDSDFDHRFFYIKDDDECHYVCGMARDCMANYLYEKKRMEIFIDTKWISCIEHFKNNPSVKGFFIEKACIASIFKNGIMANRVNFKPNDMEFFYDEKEIKFSSNEGKCILYLPRRWNQEAIDGLLISKSKNKLNVAPIQITFDMSSHSDSEGIFFSSIWPNLKSNLSGFEDELEIIFIWITSESATDVKVDMKSKKIRNKTFEINPEYTQVVMGFGDVNRDINQYLS
;
A
#
# COMPACT_ATOMS: atom_id res chain seq x y z
N MET A 1 -26.44 -62.50 45.01
CA MET A 1 -25.30 -62.40 45.92
C MET A 1 -24.56 -61.11 45.60
N SER A 2 -24.45 -60.25 46.61
CA SER A 2 -23.74 -58.97 46.62
C SER A 2 -22.25 -59.15 46.36
N ILE A 3 -21.62 -58.19 45.67
CA ILE A 3 -20.54 -57.31 46.17
C ILE A 3 -20.30 -56.27 45.05
N HIS A 4 -20.84 -55.06 45.22
CA HIS A 4 -20.30 -53.88 44.52
C HIS A 4 -19.40 -53.14 45.50
N SER A 5 -18.10 -53.32 45.30
CA SER A 5 -17.02 -52.61 45.99
C SER A 5 -17.08 -51.12 45.68
N ASN A 6 -17.12 -50.31 46.74
CA ASN A 6 -16.85 -48.88 46.72
C ASN A 6 -15.50 -48.59 46.04
N GLY A 7 -15.55 -48.10 44.79
CA GLY A 7 -14.40 -47.52 44.12
C GLY A 7 -14.12 -46.12 44.67
N ARG A 8 -13.27 -46.03 45.70
CA ARG A 8 -12.55 -44.78 46.02
C ARG A 8 -11.86 -44.28 44.76
N GLN A 9 -12.25 -43.11 44.25
CA GLN A 9 -11.46 -42.38 43.27
C GLN A 9 -10.05 -42.18 43.84
N LEU A 10 -9.04 -42.77 43.19
CA LEU A 10 -7.64 -42.43 43.40
C LEU A 10 -7.50 -40.92 43.20
N ARG A 11 -7.17 -40.18 44.26
CA ARG A 11 -6.70 -38.80 44.15
C ARG A 11 -5.38 -38.86 43.36
N ASN A 12 -5.37 -38.37 42.12
CA ASN A 12 -4.13 -38.17 41.38
C ASN A 12 -3.22 -37.28 42.24
N MET A 13 -2.08 -37.79 42.68
CA MET A 13 -1.06 -36.98 43.35
C MET A 13 -0.44 -36.02 42.31
N ALA A 14 -0.17 -34.78 42.72
CA ALA A 14 0.50 -33.82 41.88
C ALA A 14 1.97 -34.25 41.66
N GLU A 15 2.40 -34.28 40.41
CA GLU A 15 3.80 -34.51 40.01
C GLU A 15 4.65 -33.25 40.25
N ILE A 16 4.07 -32.07 39.97
CA ILE A 16 4.72 -30.77 40.18
C ILE A 16 3.65 -29.77 40.62
N VAL A 17 3.94 -28.96 41.65
CA VAL A 17 3.11 -27.83 42.06
C VAL A 17 3.79 -26.53 41.65
N LEU A 18 3.10 -25.70 40.87
CA LEU A 18 3.63 -24.45 40.34
C LEU A 18 2.92 -23.23 40.93
N SER A 19 3.65 -22.47 41.74
CA SER A 19 3.29 -21.09 42.12
C SER A 19 3.27 -20.16 40.91
N CYS A 20 2.12 -19.58 40.62
CA CYS A 20 1.89 -18.62 39.54
C CYS A 20 1.50 -17.26 40.11
N PHE A 21 2.04 -16.17 39.57
CA PHE A 21 1.67 -14.80 39.92
C PHE A 21 0.96 -14.13 38.75
N VAL A 22 -0.24 -13.60 38.99
CA VAL A 22 -1.10 -13.08 37.94
C VAL A 22 -1.09 -11.55 37.91
N LEU A 23 -0.63 -10.96 36.81
CA LEU A 23 -0.51 -9.51 36.68
C LEU A 23 -1.89 -8.84 36.58
N GLY A 24 -2.18 -7.98 37.55
CA GLY A 24 -3.40 -7.16 37.60
C GLY A 24 -4.23 -7.41 38.84
N PRO A 25 -4.71 -8.64 39.07
CA PRO A 25 -5.37 -9.01 40.31
C PRO A 25 -4.45 -9.00 41.54
N ASN A 26 -3.12 -9.10 41.36
CA ASN A 26 -2.12 -9.23 42.43
C ASN A 26 -2.30 -10.50 43.29
N CYS A 27 -2.63 -11.61 42.66
CA CYS A 27 -2.86 -12.87 43.36
C CYS A 27 -1.85 -13.91 42.91
N ALA A 28 -1.24 -14.58 43.88
CA ALA A 28 -0.52 -15.82 43.66
C ALA A 28 -1.50 -17.00 43.77
N LEU A 29 -1.30 -18.03 42.95
CA LEU A 29 -2.05 -19.27 43.01
C LEU A 29 -1.14 -20.46 42.69
N SER A 30 -1.48 -21.62 43.22
CA SER A 30 -0.75 -22.85 42.89
C SER A 30 -1.51 -23.65 41.83
N VAL A 31 -0.80 -24.18 40.84
CA VAL A 31 -1.32 -25.09 39.82
C VAL A 31 -0.68 -26.45 40.00
N ASP A 32 -1.51 -27.47 40.22
CA ASP A 32 -1.06 -28.85 40.34
C ASP A 32 -0.98 -29.45 38.94
N ILE A 33 0.19 -29.95 38.58
CA ILE A 33 0.42 -30.70 37.35
C ILE A 33 0.51 -32.17 37.74
N CYS A 34 -0.43 -32.98 37.28
CA CYS A 34 -0.52 -34.40 37.58
C CYS A 34 0.02 -35.25 36.43
N GLU A 35 0.18 -36.56 36.64
CA GLU A 35 0.55 -37.49 35.57
C GLU A 35 -0.43 -37.42 34.38
N LYS A 36 -1.73 -37.24 34.67
CA LYS A 36 -2.81 -36.97 33.71
C LYS A 36 -3.58 -35.71 34.11
N ASN A 37 -3.64 -34.72 33.22
CA ASN A 37 -4.23 -33.41 33.46
C ASN A 37 -5.51 -33.25 32.63
N GLU A 38 -6.62 -32.94 33.27
CA GLU A 38 -7.88 -32.65 32.58
C GLU A 38 -7.85 -31.23 32.01
N ILE A 39 -7.78 -31.11 30.69
CA ILE A 39 -7.71 -29.81 30.00
C ILE A 39 -9.11 -29.27 29.70
N SER A 40 -10.02 -30.17 29.30
CA SER A 40 -11.44 -29.93 29.13
C SER A 40 -12.22 -31.19 29.53
N HIS A 41 -13.55 -31.10 29.62
CA HIS A 41 -14.38 -32.19 30.13
C HIS A 41 -14.09 -33.52 29.40
N ASN A 42 -13.66 -34.54 30.17
CA ASN A 42 -13.24 -35.87 29.67
C ASN A 42 -12.02 -35.88 28.71
N HIS A 43 -11.25 -34.79 28.61
CA HIS A 43 -10.03 -34.72 27.81
C HIS A 43 -8.79 -34.62 28.71
N TYR A 44 -8.06 -35.74 28.82
CA TYR A 44 -6.86 -35.85 29.65
C TYR A 44 -5.58 -35.85 28.83
N VAL A 45 -4.60 -35.04 29.25
CA VAL A 45 -3.27 -34.97 28.64
C VAL A 45 -2.20 -35.37 29.67
N SER A 46 -1.33 -36.30 29.29
CA SER A 46 -0.19 -36.69 30.13
C SER A 46 0.81 -35.54 30.28
N ILE A 47 1.46 -35.42 31.45
CA ILE A 47 2.52 -34.41 31.70
C ILE A 47 3.61 -34.39 30.61
N ASN A 48 3.96 -35.56 30.05
CA ASN A 48 4.98 -35.67 29.01
C ASN A 48 4.50 -35.11 27.65
N ASN A 49 3.18 -35.06 27.43
CA ASN A 49 2.57 -34.51 26.23
C ASN A 49 2.01 -33.10 26.41
N LEU A 50 2.00 -32.57 27.63
CA LEU A 50 1.47 -31.27 27.99
C LEU A 50 2.24 -30.15 27.26
N THR A 51 1.50 -29.25 26.62
CA THR A 51 2.03 -28.06 25.94
C THR A 51 1.77 -26.83 26.79
N ILE A 52 2.42 -25.71 26.46
CA ILE A 52 2.13 -24.45 27.14
C ILE A 52 0.70 -23.99 26.89
N ASP A 53 0.11 -24.32 25.74
CA ASP A 53 -1.32 -24.13 25.48
C ASP A 53 -2.21 -24.80 26.53
N HIS A 54 -1.98 -26.09 26.78
CA HIS A 54 -2.69 -26.85 27.81
C HIS A 54 -2.48 -26.24 29.22
N LEU A 55 -1.27 -25.76 29.53
CA LEU A 55 -0.98 -25.10 30.80
C LEU A 55 -1.76 -23.79 30.96
N LYS A 56 -1.92 -23.00 29.89
CA LYS A 56 -2.77 -21.81 29.90
C LYS A 56 -4.22 -22.16 30.23
N THR A 57 -4.75 -23.26 29.68
CA THR A 57 -6.11 -23.72 29.99
C THR A 57 -6.26 -24.10 31.46
N LEU A 58 -5.29 -24.82 32.04
CA LEU A 58 -5.29 -25.19 33.46
C LEU A 58 -5.27 -23.95 34.38
N ILE A 59 -4.42 -22.97 34.07
CA ILE A 59 -4.38 -21.69 34.80
C ILE A 59 -5.70 -20.95 34.65
N TRP A 60 -6.20 -20.81 33.42
CA TRP A 60 -7.45 -20.10 33.11
C TRP A 60 -8.64 -20.67 33.87
N ASN A 61 -8.76 -22.00 33.98
CA ASN A 61 -9.83 -22.64 34.74
C ASN A 61 -9.87 -22.23 36.22
N LYS A 62 -8.73 -21.86 36.81
CA LYS A 62 -8.64 -21.34 38.18
C LYS A 62 -8.92 -19.83 38.29
N ILE A 63 -8.63 -19.04 37.26
CA ILE A 63 -8.68 -17.56 37.32
C ILE A 63 -9.85 -16.91 36.57
N LYS A 64 -10.55 -17.63 35.69
CA LYS A 64 -11.59 -17.07 34.80
C LYS A 64 -12.75 -16.37 35.51
N ASN A 65 -13.00 -16.70 36.78
CA ASN A 65 -14.06 -16.11 37.58
C ASN A 65 -13.57 -14.97 38.50
N TRP A 66 -12.31 -14.55 38.39
CA TRP A 66 -11.77 -13.44 39.21
C TRP A 66 -12.27 -12.09 38.68
N ARG A 67 -12.62 -11.17 39.58
CA ARG A 67 -13.19 -9.83 39.25
C ARG A 67 -12.37 -9.01 38.25
N ASN A 68 -11.05 -9.21 38.20
CA ASN A 68 -10.12 -8.47 37.32
C ASN A 68 -9.78 -9.20 36.01
N MET A 69 -10.49 -10.30 35.68
CA MET A 69 -10.32 -11.08 34.44
C MET A 69 -11.43 -10.86 33.41
N GLU A 70 -12.40 -9.98 33.67
CA GLU A 70 -13.57 -9.72 32.80
C GLU A 70 -13.21 -9.26 31.38
N ASN A 71 -12.02 -8.65 31.19
CA ASN A 71 -11.53 -8.16 29.89
C ASN A 71 -10.63 -9.15 29.15
N VAL A 72 -10.48 -10.38 29.68
CA VAL A 72 -9.70 -11.46 29.08
C VAL A 72 -10.69 -12.48 28.57
N LYS A 73 -10.78 -12.66 27.24
CA LYS A 73 -11.86 -13.46 26.65
C LYS A 73 -11.70 -14.95 26.93
N ASP A 74 -10.48 -15.45 26.83
CA ASP A 74 -10.14 -16.85 27.04
C ASP A 74 -8.65 -17.04 27.37
N TYR A 75 -8.24 -18.31 27.49
CA TYR A 75 -6.87 -18.69 27.84
C TYR A 75 -5.82 -18.31 26.77
N ASN A 76 -6.22 -18.03 25.51
CA ASN A 76 -5.28 -17.65 24.45
C ASN A 76 -4.68 -16.25 24.69
N GLU A 77 -5.42 -15.40 25.39
CA GLU A 77 -4.98 -14.05 25.77
C GLU A 77 -4.04 -14.07 26.99
N LEU A 78 -3.66 -15.24 27.52
CA LEU A 78 -2.63 -15.35 28.55
C LEU A 78 -1.25 -15.50 27.92
N VAL A 79 -0.30 -14.66 28.32
CA VAL A 79 1.13 -14.84 28.04
C VAL A 79 1.81 -15.32 29.32
N LEU A 80 2.54 -16.44 29.24
CA LEU A 80 3.20 -17.07 30.37
C LEU A 80 4.71 -16.86 30.29
N TRP A 81 5.31 -16.51 31.42
CA TRP A 81 6.76 -16.35 31.57
C TRP A 81 7.26 -17.27 32.67
N LYS A 82 8.25 -18.11 32.38
CA LYS A 82 8.95 -18.88 33.40
C LYS A 82 9.88 -17.92 34.16
N VAL A 83 9.78 -17.89 35.48
CA VAL A 83 10.64 -17.13 36.40
C VAL A 83 10.97 -17.98 37.62
N GLU A 84 11.95 -17.57 38.42
CA GLU A 84 12.25 -18.15 39.74
C GLU A 84 12.58 -16.99 40.68
N VAL A 85 11.54 -16.33 41.21
CA VAL A 85 11.68 -15.10 42.00
C VAL A 85 10.77 -15.07 43.22
N PRO A 86 11.21 -14.52 44.37
CA PRO A 86 10.33 -14.30 45.52
C PRO A 86 9.17 -13.34 45.19
N GLN A 87 7.99 -13.59 45.74
CA GLN A 87 6.80 -12.77 45.49
C GLN A 87 7.01 -11.28 45.84
N GLU A 88 7.84 -10.98 46.85
CA GLU A 88 8.16 -9.62 47.30
C GLU A 88 8.80 -8.73 46.22
N LYS A 89 9.43 -9.35 45.20
CA LYS A 89 10.05 -8.62 44.09
C LYS A 89 9.07 -8.31 42.95
N LEU A 90 7.82 -8.74 43.05
CA LEU A 90 6.82 -8.61 41.99
C LEU A 90 5.82 -7.49 42.29
N ASN A 91 5.36 -6.80 41.24
CA ASN A 91 4.30 -5.79 41.32
C ASN A 91 3.27 -5.95 40.19
N ASN A 92 2.16 -5.22 40.27
CA ASN A 92 0.99 -5.41 39.41
C ASN A 92 1.16 -4.91 37.97
N SER A 93 2.24 -4.19 37.69
CA SER A 93 2.46 -3.43 36.46
C SER A 93 3.76 -3.79 35.74
N LEU A 94 4.38 -4.93 36.08
CA LEU A 94 5.61 -5.37 35.45
C LEU A 94 5.50 -5.37 33.92
N THR A 95 6.39 -4.60 33.30
CA THR A 95 6.58 -4.49 31.86
C THR A 95 7.40 -5.66 31.33
N ILE A 96 7.44 -5.86 30.01
CA ILE A 96 8.26 -6.94 29.40
C ILE A 96 9.73 -6.81 29.81
N PRO A 97 10.37 -5.62 29.70
CA PRO A 97 11.78 -5.49 30.05
C PRO A 97 12.05 -5.80 31.53
N GLU A 98 11.13 -5.46 32.43
CA GLU A 98 11.28 -5.77 33.87
C GLU A 98 11.18 -7.27 34.14
N ILE A 99 10.29 -7.99 33.45
CA ILE A 99 10.19 -9.46 33.57
C ILE A 99 11.46 -10.13 33.03
N GLU A 100 12.02 -9.64 31.93
CA GLU A 100 13.28 -10.14 31.37
C GLU A 100 14.46 -9.88 32.32
N GLN A 101 14.52 -8.70 32.95
CA GLN A 101 15.53 -8.38 33.98
C GLN A 101 15.46 -9.28 35.21
N LEU A 102 14.27 -9.80 35.55
CA LEU A 102 14.07 -10.80 36.59
C LEU A 102 14.47 -12.23 36.16
N GLY A 103 15.08 -12.40 34.99
CA GLY A 103 15.45 -13.69 34.43
C GLY A 103 14.29 -14.43 33.75
N GLY A 104 13.18 -13.73 33.49
CA GLY A 104 12.00 -14.29 32.88
C GLY A 104 12.21 -14.76 31.45
N ARG A 105 11.67 -15.93 31.13
CA ARG A 105 11.67 -16.49 29.76
C ARG A 105 10.26 -16.73 29.28
N GLU A 106 9.87 -16.09 28.18
CA GLU A 106 8.54 -16.26 27.59
C GLU A 106 8.32 -17.71 27.14
N MET A 107 7.18 -18.27 27.51
CA MET A 107 6.78 -19.63 27.21
C MET A 107 5.90 -19.65 25.96
N LYS A 108 6.50 -19.97 24.80
CA LYS A 108 5.76 -20.06 23.53
C LYS A 108 4.70 -21.16 23.56
N THR A 109 3.47 -20.86 23.13
CA THR A 109 2.28 -21.73 23.17
C THR A 109 2.51 -23.16 22.68
N ILE A 110 3.20 -23.33 21.54
CA ILE A 110 3.46 -24.66 20.93
C ILE A 110 4.55 -25.47 21.64
N SER A 111 5.25 -24.89 22.61
CA SER A 111 6.34 -25.58 23.31
C SER A 111 5.79 -26.65 24.25
N LYS A 112 6.55 -27.74 24.42
CA LYS A 112 6.27 -28.75 25.45
C LYS A 112 6.55 -28.17 26.85
N PHE A 113 5.73 -28.53 27.82
CA PHE A 113 5.90 -28.18 29.23
C PHE A 113 7.29 -28.56 29.76
N ARG A 114 7.74 -29.78 29.44
CA ARG A 114 9.06 -30.32 29.84
C ARG A 114 10.25 -29.52 29.32
N LYS A 115 10.08 -28.62 28.35
CA LYS A 115 11.13 -27.67 27.93
C LYS A 115 11.50 -26.68 29.04
N PHE A 116 10.52 -26.30 29.87
CA PHE A 116 10.68 -25.31 30.94
C PHE A 116 10.80 -25.96 32.32
N PHE A 117 10.16 -27.11 32.51
CA PHE A 117 10.18 -27.93 33.72
C PHE A 117 10.55 -29.39 33.38
N PRO A 118 11.85 -29.69 33.20
CA PRO A 118 12.32 -31.03 32.84
C PRO A 118 11.90 -32.12 33.84
N GLU A 119 12.03 -33.38 33.45
CA GLU A 119 11.76 -34.52 34.34
C GLU A 119 12.72 -34.51 35.55
N GLY A 120 12.17 -34.74 36.75
CA GLY A 120 12.91 -34.60 38.01
C GLY A 120 13.13 -33.16 38.50
N CYS A 121 12.61 -32.14 37.81
CA CYS A 121 12.68 -30.76 38.28
C CYS A 121 11.81 -30.58 39.54
N VAL A 122 12.44 -30.13 40.62
CA VAL A 122 11.77 -29.68 41.85
C VAL A 122 11.84 -28.15 41.86
N PRO A 123 10.74 -27.44 41.52
CA PRO A 123 10.72 -25.99 41.59
C PRO A 123 11.01 -25.50 43.02
N PRO A 124 11.82 -24.45 43.21
CA PRO A 124 12.19 -23.97 44.54
C PRO A 124 10.98 -23.47 45.36
N ASP A 125 10.87 -23.95 46.59
CA ASP A 125 9.85 -23.47 47.53
C ASP A 125 9.95 -21.95 47.77
N GLU A 126 8.82 -21.32 48.10
CA GLU A 126 8.70 -19.88 48.37
C GLU A 126 9.05 -18.95 47.19
N THR A 127 9.15 -19.49 45.97
CA THR A 127 9.32 -18.70 44.74
C THR A 127 8.10 -18.77 43.82
N ILE A 128 7.92 -17.73 43.01
CA ILE A 128 7.01 -17.72 41.88
C ILE A 128 7.72 -18.36 40.69
N HIS A 129 7.08 -19.37 40.10
CA HIS A 129 7.59 -20.14 38.98
C HIS A 129 7.09 -19.62 37.62
N ILE A 130 5.91 -19.00 37.61
CA ILE A 130 5.27 -18.49 36.40
C ILE A 130 4.66 -17.11 36.65
N ILE A 131 4.98 -16.13 35.80
CA ILE A 131 4.21 -14.89 35.69
C ILE A 131 3.16 -15.06 34.59
N VAL A 132 1.90 -14.84 34.95
CA VAL A 132 0.75 -14.88 34.04
C VAL A 132 0.40 -13.44 33.69
N ARG A 133 0.60 -13.07 32.43
CA ARG A 133 0.25 -11.75 31.91
C ARG A 133 -0.98 -11.85 30.98
N PRO A 134 -2.13 -11.32 31.40
CA PRO A 134 -3.26 -11.20 30.50
C PRO A 134 -3.03 -10.09 29.47
N VAL A 135 -3.22 -10.40 28.19
CA VAL A 135 -3.15 -9.45 27.07
C VAL A 135 -4.49 -8.74 27.00
N THR A 136 -4.72 -7.80 27.92
CA THR A 136 -5.94 -6.99 27.86
C THR A 136 -5.89 -6.05 26.66
N THR A 137 -6.88 -6.14 25.76
CA THR A 137 -7.20 -5.04 24.85
C THR A 137 -7.76 -3.90 25.70
N GLY A 138 -6.85 -3.06 26.20
CA GLY A 138 -7.11 -1.74 26.78
C GLY A 138 -8.34 -1.62 27.68
N LYS A 139 -8.18 -1.91 28.98
CA LYS A 139 -8.76 -1.19 30.13
C LYS A 139 -8.44 -1.95 31.42
N ARG A 140 -7.66 -1.34 32.30
CA ARG A 140 -7.79 -1.57 33.75
C ARG A 140 -8.48 -0.36 34.36
N LYS A 141 -9.36 -0.65 35.33
CA LYS A 141 -9.66 0.12 36.55
C LYS A 141 -10.91 -0.56 37.20
N LEU A 142 -11.06 -0.91 38.50
CA LEU A 142 -10.45 -0.57 39.80
C LEU A 142 -11.03 -1.43 40.95
N GLU A 143 -10.42 -1.39 42.13
CA GLU A 143 -11.16 -1.22 43.41
C GLU A 143 -10.67 0.11 44.03
N GLY A 144 -11.47 1.02 44.58
CA GLY A 144 -12.80 0.87 45.16
C GLY A 144 -13.71 2.10 44.95
N ALA A 145 -14.87 2.04 45.60
CA ALA A 145 -16.04 2.85 45.35
C ALA A 145 -15.84 4.33 45.72
N ASP A 146 -15.26 5.10 44.79
CA ASP A 146 -15.43 6.54 44.59
C ASP A 146 -14.98 7.00 43.16
N GLU A 147 -14.31 6.13 42.40
CA GLU A 147 -13.60 6.50 41.16
C GLU A 147 -14.41 6.54 39.85
N LYS A 148 -15.73 6.29 39.86
CA LYS A 148 -16.53 6.38 38.61
C LYS A 148 -16.56 7.79 38.03
N SER A 149 -16.44 8.83 38.87
CA SER A 149 -16.31 10.22 38.43
C SER A 149 -14.86 10.56 38.03
N GLU A 150 -13.87 10.16 38.84
CA GLU A 150 -12.46 10.51 38.61
C GLU A 150 -11.89 9.92 37.30
N GLY A 151 -12.27 8.69 36.93
CA GLY A 151 -11.77 8.06 35.69
C GLY A 151 -12.35 8.67 34.41
N GLN A 152 -13.60 9.15 34.45
CA GLN A 152 -14.22 9.86 33.33
C GLN A 152 -13.75 11.32 33.28
N GLU A 153 -13.64 11.99 34.43
CA GLU A 153 -13.14 13.36 34.52
C GLU A 153 -11.67 13.43 34.12
N SER A 154 -10.82 12.46 34.52
CA SER A 154 -9.43 12.36 34.09
C SER A 154 -9.30 12.19 32.56
N LYS A 155 -10.16 11.38 31.93
CA LYS A 155 -10.15 11.20 30.47
C LYS A 155 -10.65 12.45 29.73
N LYS A 156 -11.71 13.07 30.23
CA LYS A 156 -12.24 14.35 29.74
C LYS A 156 -11.18 15.45 29.83
N MET A 157 -10.52 15.59 30.98
CA MET A 157 -9.48 16.59 31.21
C MET A 157 -8.28 16.40 30.27
N LYS A 158 -7.84 15.15 30.04
CA LYS A 158 -6.78 14.86 29.06
C LYS A 158 -7.18 15.20 27.63
N LEU A 159 -8.41 14.87 27.23
CA LEU A 159 -8.92 15.18 25.90
C LEU A 159 -9.06 16.70 25.69
N LEU A 160 -9.58 17.41 26.70
CA LEU A 160 -9.73 18.86 26.69
C LEU A 160 -8.37 19.57 26.67
N ALA A 161 -7.40 19.12 27.46
CA ALA A 161 -6.03 19.64 27.42
C ALA A 161 -5.40 19.45 26.03
N THR A 162 -5.63 18.30 25.39
CA THR A 162 -5.17 18.02 24.03
C THR A 162 -5.84 18.94 23.01
N ALA A 163 -7.17 19.12 23.11
CA ALA A 163 -7.92 20.03 22.25
C ALA A 163 -7.44 21.49 22.40
N ASN A 164 -7.17 21.94 23.63
CA ASN A 164 -6.59 23.25 23.91
C ASN A 164 -5.22 23.42 23.27
N LYS A 165 -4.29 22.46 23.46
CA LYS A 165 -2.94 22.50 22.83
C LYS A 165 -3.04 22.59 21.30
N ILE A 166 -3.96 21.81 20.69
CA ILE A 166 -4.19 21.85 19.24
C ILE A 166 -4.71 23.23 18.83
N MET A 167 -5.72 23.77 19.51
CA MET A 167 -6.30 25.07 19.19
C MET A 167 -5.30 26.23 19.36
N GLU A 168 -4.49 26.21 20.42
CA GLU A 168 -3.38 27.17 20.61
C GLU A 168 -2.37 27.11 19.46
N GLY A 169 -2.04 25.90 18.99
CA GLY A 169 -1.20 25.70 17.81
C GLY A 169 -1.86 26.27 16.54
N ILE A 170 -3.16 26.04 16.35
CA ILE A 170 -3.92 26.54 15.20
C ILE A 170 -3.95 28.06 15.20
N MET A 171 -4.16 28.71 16.36
CA MET A 171 -4.26 30.17 16.47
C MET A 171 -2.94 30.89 16.13
N LYS A 172 -1.81 30.19 16.16
CA LYS A 172 -0.49 30.70 15.74
C LYS A 172 -0.27 30.64 14.22
N LEU A 173 -1.14 29.96 13.48
CA LEU A 173 -1.00 29.83 12.03
C LEU A 173 -1.40 31.13 11.32
N SER A 174 -0.92 31.28 10.08
CA SER A 174 -1.31 32.37 9.19
C SER A 174 -2.80 32.28 8.83
N ASP A 175 -3.45 33.44 8.75
CA ASP A 175 -4.81 33.64 8.25
C ASP A 175 -4.83 34.02 6.75
N ASN A 176 -3.67 34.15 6.10
CA ASN A 176 -3.58 34.30 4.65
C ASN A 176 -3.59 32.91 3.98
N PHE A 177 -4.64 32.62 3.20
CA PHE A 177 -4.79 31.34 2.49
C PHE A 177 -3.73 31.11 1.41
N GLU A 178 -3.12 32.18 0.87
CA GLU A 178 -2.06 32.09 -0.14
C GLU A 178 -0.84 31.34 0.40
N VAL A 179 -0.55 31.47 1.70
CA VAL A 179 0.56 30.78 2.37
C VAL A 179 0.41 29.25 2.26
N TYR A 180 -0.82 28.73 2.34
CA TYR A 180 -1.13 27.31 2.21
C TYR A 180 -1.22 26.86 0.75
N SER A 181 -1.29 27.81 -0.19
CA SER A 181 -1.42 27.54 -1.61
C SER A 181 -0.07 27.57 -2.34
N ASP A 182 0.92 28.28 -1.79
CA ASP A 182 2.26 28.42 -2.34
C ASP A 182 3.14 27.18 -2.05
N PRO A 183 3.59 26.44 -3.08
CA PRO A 183 4.43 25.24 -2.93
C PRO A 183 5.77 25.47 -2.24
N LYS A 184 6.26 26.70 -2.17
CA LYS A 184 7.51 27.04 -1.46
C LYS A 184 7.37 26.91 0.06
N ASN A 185 6.15 26.96 0.57
CA ASN A 185 5.88 26.94 2.00
C ASN A 185 5.72 25.50 2.49
N PHE A 186 6.61 25.09 3.39
CA PHE A 186 6.50 23.83 4.14
C PHE A 186 6.07 24.14 5.57
N LEU A 187 4.76 24.06 5.81
CA LEU A 187 4.11 24.45 7.05
C LEU A 187 4.11 23.29 8.05
N SER A 188 4.49 23.57 9.30
CA SER A 188 4.25 22.64 10.41
C SER A 188 2.86 22.90 10.98
N LEU A 189 1.92 22.01 10.71
CA LEU A 189 0.52 22.16 11.10
C LEU A 189 0.18 21.21 12.26
N PRO A 190 -0.54 21.68 13.30
CA PRO A 190 -1.10 20.78 14.29
C PRO A 190 -2.15 19.87 13.62
N PHE A 191 -2.22 18.61 14.02
CA PHE A 191 -3.24 17.71 13.52
C PHE A 191 -4.59 18.03 14.20
N PRO A 192 -5.64 18.49 13.47
CA PRO A 192 -6.87 19.06 14.02
C PRO A 192 -7.86 17.98 14.47
N TYR A 193 -7.38 17.01 15.26
CA TYR A 193 -8.19 15.96 15.86
C TYR A 193 -7.56 15.51 17.19
N PRO A 194 -8.24 15.71 18.34
CA PRO A 194 -7.67 15.43 19.67
C PRO A 194 -7.83 13.97 20.10
N GLY A 195 -8.50 13.12 19.31
CA GLY A 195 -8.68 11.72 19.64
C GLY A 195 -7.39 10.91 19.58
N GLU A 196 -7.33 9.83 20.37
CA GLU A 196 -6.15 8.96 20.52
C GLU A 196 -5.76 8.25 19.21
N VAL A 197 -6.74 7.91 18.37
CA VAL A 197 -6.52 7.11 17.15
C VAL A 197 -6.40 8.05 15.94
N LYS A 198 -5.15 8.29 15.52
CA LYS A 198 -4.79 9.11 14.36
C LYS A 198 -4.40 8.23 13.15
N PRO A 199 -4.60 8.69 11.91
CA PRO A 199 -4.25 7.95 10.69
C PRO A 199 -2.74 8.00 10.39
N VAL A 200 -1.94 7.32 11.21
CA VAL A 200 -0.46 7.28 11.12
C VAL A 200 0.07 6.57 9.87
N ASP A 201 -0.77 5.78 9.18
CA ASP A 201 -0.48 5.18 7.88
C ASP A 201 -0.45 6.20 6.74
N ARG A 202 -1.04 7.39 6.95
CA ARG A 202 -1.17 8.45 5.94
C ARG A 202 -0.45 9.73 6.32
N PHE A 203 -0.26 10.00 7.61
CA PHE A 203 0.36 11.21 8.11
C PHE A 203 1.56 10.87 9.00
N ALA A 204 2.71 11.48 8.70
CA ALA A 204 3.86 11.49 9.58
C ALA A 204 3.63 12.54 10.69
N ILE A 205 2.84 12.17 11.71
CA ILE A 205 2.53 13.02 12.86
C ILE A 205 3.61 12.79 13.92
N ASN A 206 4.32 13.86 14.31
CA ASN A 206 5.34 13.81 15.34
C ASN A 206 4.73 13.70 16.76
N ASP A 207 5.59 13.50 17.77
CA ASP A 207 5.18 13.35 19.17
C ASP A 207 4.44 14.58 19.72
N ASP A 208 4.72 15.77 19.16
CA ASP A 208 4.02 17.00 19.51
C ASP A 208 2.63 17.13 18.88
N GLY A 209 2.26 16.22 17.97
CA GLY A 209 0.98 16.21 17.29
C GLY A 209 0.93 17.07 16.02
N PHE A 210 2.08 17.40 15.44
CA PHE A 210 2.22 18.19 14.21
C PHE A 210 2.61 17.31 13.03
N PHE A 211 2.25 17.75 11.82
CA PHE A 211 2.69 17.17 10.56
C PHE A 211 3.15 18.28 9.61
N THR A 212 4.02 17.95 8.67
CA THR A 212 4.46 18.91 7.64
C THR A 212 3.50 18.89 6.45
N PHE A 213 2.99 20.07 6.09
CA PHE A 213 2.18 20.31 4.90
C PHE A 213 2.97 21.18 3.92
N MET A 214 3.26 20.64 2.74
CA MET A 214 3.71 21.43 1.61
C MET A 214 2.51 22.20 1.04
N GLY A 215 2.66 23.50 0.81
CA GLY A 215 1.62 24.30 0.19
C GLY A 215 1.20 23.72 -1.16
N ARG A 216 -0.10 23.77 -1.47
CA ARG A 216 -0.67 23.13 -2.65
C ARG A 216 -1.47 24.13 -3.43
N LYS A 217 -1.25 24.29 -4.73
CA LYS A 217 -2.05 25.26 -5.52
C LYS A 217 -3.55 24.93 -5.48
N LYS A 218 -3.89 23.64 -5.45
CA LYS A 218 -5.28 23.18 -5.28
C LYS A 218 -5.90 23.49 -3.92
N PHE A 219 -5.13 23.97 -2.94
CA PHE A 219 -5.69 24.42 -1.67
C PHE A 219 -6.67 25.57 -1.86
N SER A 220 -6.29 26.62 -2.61
CA SER A 220 -7.15 27.80 -2.85
C SER A 220 -8.40 27.43 -3.64
N ASP A 221 -8.27 26.56 -4.64
CA ASP A 221 -9.41 26.07 -5.44
C ASP A 221 -10.43 25.35 -4.53
N VAL A 222 -9.97 24.40 -3.71
CA VAL A 222 -10.85 23.64 -2.80
C VAL A 222 -11.46 24.57 -1.75
N LEU A 223 -10.66 25.48 -1.16
CA LEU A 223 -11.15 26.41 -0.14
C LEU A 223 -12.21 27.37 -0.71
N SER A 224 -11.99 27.88 -1.93
CA SER A 224 -12.94 28.78 -2.60
C SER A 224 -14.29 28.11 -2.80
N GLU A 225 -14.30 26.85 -3.24
CA GLU A 225 -15.53 26.06 -3.36
C GLU A 225 -16.23 25.86 -2.02
N ILE A 226 -15.49 25.56 -0.94
CA ILE A 226 -16.05 25.41 0.41
C ILE A 226 -16.68 26.71 0.91
N ILE A 227 -16.05 27.86 0.68
CA ILE A 227 -16.56 29.17 1.12
C ILE A 227 -17.85 29.55 0.38
N THR A 228 -18.06 29.06 -0.84
CA THR A 228 -19.29 29.32 -1.59
C THR A 228 -20.50 28.51 -1.12
N LEU A 229 -20.30 27.53 -0.22
CA LEU A 229 -21.40 26.79 0.37
C LEU A 229 -22.29 27.75 1.18
N LYS A 230 -23.60 27.66 0.98
CA LYS A 230 -24.59 28.55 1.61
C LYS A 230 -25.88 27.81 1.89
N SER A 231 -26.56 28.19 2.98
CA SER A 231 -27.88 27.66 3.29
C SER A 231 -28.93 28.20 2.32
N ASP A 232 -30.04 27.46 2.21
CA ASP A 232 -31.32 27.85 1.58
C ASP A 232 -31.32 28.00 0.05
N THR A 233 -30.29 28.63 -0.52
CA THR A 233 -30.24 29.03 -1.95
C THR A 233 -29.04 28.46 -2.70
N GLY A 234 -28.29 27.53 -2.10
CA GLY A 234 -27.10 26.96 -2.71
C GLY A 234 -26.74 25.58 -2.19
N TYR A 235 -25.58 25.11 -2.61
CA TYR A 235 -25.04 23.84 -2.20
C TYR A 235 -24.61 23.89 -0.73
N MET A 236 -25.02 22.87 0.03
CA MET A 236 -24.57 22.64 1.40
C MET A 236 -23.58 21.47 1.49
N GLU A 237 -23.51 20.65 0.43
CA GLU A 237 -22.63 19.50 0.35
C GLU A 237 -21.55 19.69 -0.72
N MET A 238 -20.37 19.20 -0.39
CA MET A 238 -19.24 19.13 -1.31
C MET A 238 -18.58 17.75 -1.21
N PHE A 239 -18.25 17.19 -2.37
CA PHE A 239 -17.59 15.92 -2.48
C PHE A 239 -16.30 16.02 -3.28
N ILE A 240 -15.21 15.56 -2.66
CA ILE A 240 -13.85 15.58 -3.19
C ILE A 240 -13.43 14.16 -3.55
N TYR A 241 -13.09 13.97 -4.82
CA TYR A 241 -12.70 12.67 -5.37
C TYR A 241 -11.43 12.77 -6.21
N GLY A 242 -10.70 11.67 -6.35
CA GLY A 242 -9.64 11.57 -7.36
C GLY A 242 -8.51 10.63 -6.97
N THR A 243 -7.36 10.80 -7.62
CA THR A 243 -6.21 9.88 -7.59
C THR A 243 -5.79 9.51 -6.16
N VAL A 244 -5.58 8.22 -5.93
CA VAL A 244 -5.05 7.72 -4.64
C VAL A 244 -3.67 8.34 -4.42
N GLY A 245 -3.45 8.92 -3.25
CA GLY A 245 -2.15 9.53 -2.94
C GLY A 245 -1.93 10.96 -3.41
N TYR A 246 -2.90 11.59 -4.08
CA TYR A 246 -2.84 13.01 -4.51
C TYR A 246 -2.54 14.00 -3.36
N GLY A 247 -2.86 13.65 -2.13
CA GLY A 247 -2.77 14.54 -0.97
C GLY A 247 -4.11 15.18 -0.55
N LYS A 248 -5.26 14.64 -1.00
CA LYS A 248 -6.60 15.13 -0.64
C LYS A 248 -6.81 15.29 0.87
N SER A 249 -6.45 14.26 1.64
CA SER A 249 -6.50 14.27 3.10
C SER A 249 -5.60 15.35 3.71
N HIS A 250 -4.45 15.64 3.10
CA HIS A 250 -3.54 16.68 3.59
C HIS A 250 -4.11 18.08 3.32
N ILE A 251 -4.69 18.30 2.13
CA ILE A 251 -5.38 19.55 1.78
C ILE A 251 -6.56 19.78 2.74
N LEU A 252 -7.41 18.77 2.96
CA LEU A 252 -8.55 18.88 3.88
C LEU A 252 -8.14 19.11 5.34
N THR A 253 -7.07 18.46 5.80
CA THR A 253 -6.51 18.72 7.14
C THR A 253 -6.03 20.17 7.26
N ALA A 254 -5.33 20.69 6.25
CA ALA A 254 -4.87 22.08 6.23
C ALA A 254 -6.05 23.08 6.19
N ILE A 255 -7.10 22.77 5.41
CA ILE A 255 -8.33 23.57 5.37
C ILE A 255 -9.05 23.55 6.72
N ALA A 256 -9.09 22.40 7.41
CA ALA A 256 -9.66 22.32 8.76
C ALA A 256 -8.93 23.26 9.73
N CYS A 257 -7.59 23.27 9.70
CA CYS A 257 -6.78 24.21 10.49
C CYS A 257 -7.08 25.67 10.11
N PHE A 258 -7.13 26.00 8.82
CA PHE A 258 -7.42 27.34 8.33
C PHE A 258 -8.81 27.83 8.78
N LEU A 259 -9.85 27.03 8.59
CA LEU A 259 -11.22 27.37 8.98
C LEU A 259 -11.35 27.57 10.49
N LEU A 260 -10.72 26.72 11.31
CA LEU A 260 -10.65 26.89 12.76
C LEU A 260 -9.94 28.19 13.14
N ARG A 261 -8.80 28.51 12.48
CA ARG A 261 -8.06 29.76 12.66
C ARG A 261 -8.88 31.00 12.31
N SER A 262 -9.74 30.89 11.29
CA SER A 262 -10.71 31.93 10.88
C SER A 262 -11.97 31.99 11.75
N GLY A 263 -12.02 31.25 12.86
CA GLY A 263 -13.13 31.27 13.83
C GLY A 263 -14.36 30.47 13.42
N LYS A 264 -14.28 29.60 12.41
CA LYS A 264 -15.37 28.71 12.02
C LYS A 264 -15.42 27.48 12.94
N ARG A 265 -16.63 26.94 13.13
CA ARG A 265 -16.85 25.70 13.88
C ARG A 265 -16.67 24.49 12.96
N VAL A 266 -15.54 23.81 13.07
CA VAL A 266 -15.19 22.65 12.24
C VAL A 266 -15.28 21.37 13.05
N VAL A 267 -15.99 20.37 12.51
CA VAL A 267 -15.99 18.99 13.02
C VAL A 267 -15.19 18.14 12.02
N TYR A 268 -13.92 17.88 12.34
CA TYR A 268 -13.04 17.12 11.46
C TYR A 268 -12.99 15.63 11.84
N LEU A 269 -13.34 14.77 10.89
CA LEU A 269 -13.38 13.32 11.02
C LEU A 269 -12.39 12.70 10.03
N PRO A 270 -11.11 12.49 10.43
CA PRO A 270 -10.05 12.18 9.49
C PRO A 270 -10.06 10.75 8.93
N ASP A 271 -10.72 9.80 9.59
CA ASP A 271 -10.70 8.39 9.19
C ASP A 271 -12.00 7.65 9.52
N CYS A 272 -12.84 7.47 8.51
CA CYS A 272 -14.09 6.74 8.67
C CYS A 272 -13.91 5.26 9.04
N ARG A 273 -12.74 4.64 8.77
CA ARG A 273 -12.46 3.26 9.23
C ARG A 273 -12.48 3.19 10.75
N LYS A 274 -11.89 4.20 11.41
CA LYS A 274 -11.81 4.27 12.88
C LYS A 274 -13.09 4.81 13.49
N LEU A 275 -13.78 5.71 12.79
CA LEU A 275 -15.13 6.16 13.18
C LEU A 275 -16.08 4.98 13.29
N ALA A 276 -16.14 4.11 12.28
CA ALA A 276 -17.07 2.98 12.26
C ALA A 276 -16.83 1.95 13.38
N VAL A 277 -15.61 1.88 13.94
CA VAL A 277 -15.30 1.00 15.09
C VAL A 277 -15.85 1.56 16.41
N ASN A 278 -15.80 2.87 16.62
CA ASN A 278 -16.30 3.50 17.85
C ASN A 278 -16.87 4.91 17.56
N PRO A 279 -18.07 4.99 16.98
CA PRO A 279 -18.57 6.23 16.39
C PRO A 279 -18.81 7.33 17.44
N ILE A 280 -19.35 6.95 18.60
CA ILE A 280 -19.66 7.90 19.68
C ILE A 280 -18.39 8.54 20.22
N LYS A 281 -17.37 7.74 20.59
CA LYS A 281 -16.10 8.29 21.12
C LYS A 281 -15.40 9.14 20.06
N TYR A 282 -15.40 8.68 18.81
CA TYR A 282 -14.68 9.32 17.71
C TYR A 282 -15.26 10.70 17.38
N VAL A 283 -16.58 10.80 17.23
CA VAL A 283 -17.25 12.07 16.95
C VAL A 283 -17.19 13.02 18.15
N LYS A 284 -17.33 12.53 19.38
CA LYS A 284 -17.12 13.35 20.59
C LYS A 284 -15.75 14.00 20.61
N SER A 285 -14.69 13.26 20.26
CA SER A 285 -13.34 13.85 20.17
C SER A 285 -13.27 15.00 19.16
N ALA A 286 -13.90 14.89 18.00
CA ALA A 286 -13.95 15.99 17.04
C ALA A 286 -14.72 17.20 17.59
N LEU A 287 -15.91 16.98 18.18
CA LEU A 287 -16.73 18.03 18.78
C LEU A 287 -16.05 18.75 19.95
N PHE A 288 -15.21 18.05 20.71
CA PHE A 288 -14.39 18.66 21.77
C PHE A 288 -13.46 19.75 21.24
N LEU A 289 -12.85 19.53 20.06
CA LEU A 289 -12.03 20.58 19.43
C LEU A 289 -12.90 21.71 18.87
N THR A 290 -14.04 21.38 18.25
CA THR A 290 -14.99 22.37 17.71
C THR A 290 -15.46 23.37 18.76
N TYR A 291 -15.68 22.90 19.99
CA TYR A 291 -16.23 23.66 21.11
C TYR A 291 -15.25 23.85 22.27
N VAL A 292 -13.95 23.79 22.00
CA VAL A 292 -12.91 23.86 23.03
C VAL A 292 -13.01 25.12 23.92
N ASN A 293 -13.59 26.21 23.40
CA ASN A 293 -13.80 27.47 24.11
C ASN A 293 -15.18 27.59 24.81
N ASP A 294 -16.00 26.53 24.83
CA ASP A 294 -17.36 26.54 25.38
C ASP A 294 -17.54 25.38 26.38
N ASN A 295 -17.18 25.64 27.64
CA ASN A 295 -17.23 24.63 28.70
C ASN A 295 -18.62 24.01 28.91
N ALA A 296 -19.70 24.77 28.66
CA ALA A 296 -21.06 24.27 28.79
C ALA A 296 -21.33 23.20 27.74
N LYS A 297 -21.01 23.49 26.46
CA LYS A 297 -21.13 22.50 25.38
C LYS A 297 -20.19 21.33 25.57
N ILE A 298 -18.96 21.52 26.04
CA ILE A 298 -18.03 20.41 26.34
C ILE A 298 -18.63 19.45 27.38
N ASN A 299 -19.26 19.97 28.44
CA ASN A 299 -19.91 19.14 29.45
C ASN A 299 -21.10 18.37 28.87
N GLU A 300 -21.92 19.02 28.04
CA GLU A 300 -23.03 18.39 27.31
C GLU A 300 -22.52 17.25 26.42
N ILE A 301 -21.51 17.53 25.57
CA ILE A 301 -20.90 16.54 24.67
C ILE A 301 -20.31 15.37 25.45
N ASN A 302 -19.63 15.64 26.56
CA ASN A 302 -19.05 14.60 27.40
C ASN A 302 -20.11 13.64 27.98
N ALA A 303 -21.33 14.11 28.19
CA ALA A 303 -22.42 13.31 28.73
C ALA A 303 -23.05 12.34 27.71
N PHE A 304 -22.83 12.52 26.40
CA PHE A 304 -23.44 11.68 25.37
C PHE A 304 -23.07 10.19 25.51
N LYS A 305 -24.09 9.34 25.46
CA LYS A 305 -24.04 7.87 25.58
C LYS A 305 -24.52 7.15 24.32
N SER A 306 -25.24 7.82 23.43
CA SER A 306 -25.69 7.30 22.14
C SER A 306 -25.32 8.23 20.99
N PHE A 307 -25.41 7.73 19.76
CA PHE A 307 -25.20 8.55 18.57
C PHE A 307 -26.40 9.49 18.31
N ASP A 308 -27.62 9.06 18.64
CA ASP A 308 -28.82 9.90 18.50
C ASP A 308 -28.71 11.22 19.29
N GLN A 309 -28.09 11.19 20.47
CA GLN A 309 -27.81 12.41 21.25
C GLN A 309 -26.85 13.36 20.54
N ILE A 310 -25.90 12.83 19.77
CA ILE A 310 -25.00 13.64 18.94
C ILE A 310 -25.79 14.26 17.79
N ILE A 311 -26.65 13.49 17.12
CA ILE A 311 -27.52 13.97 16.04
C ILE A 311 -28.41 15.11 16.55
N GLU A 312 -29.10 14.92 17.67
CA GLU A 312 -29.97 15.93 18.28
C GLU A 312 -29.19 17.20 18.68
N PHE A 313 -28.00 17.01 19.25
CA PHE A 313 -27.10 18.12 19.58
C PHE A 313 -26.73 18.93 18.33
N CYS A 314 -26.31 18.28 17.25
CA CYS A 314 -25.96 18.97 16.00
C CYS A 314 -27.19 19.65 15.38
N TYR A 315 -28.30 18.93 15.24
CA TYR A 315 -29.54 19.44 14.65
C TYR A 315 -30.08 20.69 15.38
N SER A 316 -29.97 20.74 16.71
CA SER A 316 -30.45 21.87 17.52
C SER A 316 -29.58 23.13 17.43
N ARG A 317 -28.47 23.12 16.68
CA ARG A 317 -27.58 24.28 16.57
C ARG A 317 -28.13 25.32 15.59
N VAL A 318 -28.21 26.56 16.07
CA VAL A 318 -28.48 27.73 15.20
C VAL A 318 -27.29 28.03 14.30
N GLU A 319 -26.07 27.84 14.80
CA GLU A 319 -24.85 28.05 14.03
C GLU A 319 -24.59 26.91 13.02
N LYS A 320 -24.05 27.24 11.86
CA LYS A 320 -23.67 26.24 10.85
C LYS A 320 -22.30 25.66 11.15
N LEU A 321 -22.23 24.34 11.27
CA LEU A 321 -21.00 23.57 11.43
C LEU A 321 -20.40 23.21 10.06
N TYR A 322 -19.08 23.12 9.99
CA TYR A 322 -18.33 22.58 8.86
C TYR A 322 -17.91 21.15 9.19
N PHE A 323 -18.64 20.17 8.70
CA PHE A 323 -18.27 18.77 8.78
C PHE A 323 -17.29 18.45 7.67
N ILE A 324 -16.05 18.11 8.02
CA ILE A 324 -15.05 17.63 7.08
C ILE A 324 -14.82 16.16 7.40
N VAL A 325 -15.28 15.28 6.51
CA VAL A 325 -15.30 13.83 6.76
C VAL A 325 -14.48 13.13 5.67
N ASP A 326 -13.35 12.57 6.07
CA ASP A 326 -12.38 11.97 5.15
C ASP A 326 -12.47 10.43 5.14
N GLN A 327 -11.99 9.83 4.04
CA GLN A 327 -12.00 8.39 3.77
C GLN A 327 -13.41 7.78 3.68
N MET A 328 -14.35 8.44 3.00
CA MET A 328 -15.74 7.95 2.89
C MET A 328 -15.84 6.59 2.20
N ASN A 329 -14.87 6.26 1.34
CA ASN A 329 -14.74 4.93 0.74
C ASN A 329 -14.60 3.79 1.75
N ALA A 330 -14.21 4.07 3.00
CA ALA A 330 -14.15 3.07 4.06
C ALA A 330 -15.54 2.53 4.47
N LEU A 331 -16.60 3.31 4.21
CA LEU A 331 -17.98 2.98 4.52
C LEU A 331 -18.72 2.37 3.32
N ASP A 332 -18.03 2.15 2.20
CA ASP A 332 -18.63 1.46 1.06
C ASP A 332 -18.78 -0.04 1.34
N GLU A 333 -19.84 -0.62 0.76
CA GLU A 333 -20.19 -2.02 0.92
C GLU A 333 -19.08 -2.95 0.39
N TYR A 334 -18.45 -2.57 -0.72
CA TYR A 334 -17.43 -3.35 -1.43
C TYR A 334 -16.03 -3.28 -0.83
N ASN A 335 -15.79 -2.44 0.17
CA ASN A 335 -14.45 -2.22 0.72
C ASN A 335 -14.25 -3.06 1.98
N ASP A 336 -13.41 -4.10 1.96
CA ASP A 336 -13.18 -4.92 3.16
C ASP A 336 -12.35 -4.17 4.22
N THR A 337 -13.05 -3.58 5.18
CA THR A 337 -12.45 -2.90 6.33
C THR A 337 -12.50 -3.74 7.60
N GLY A 338 -12.91 -5.01 7.51
CA GLY A 338 -13.22 -5.85 8.67
C GLY A 338 -14.49 -5.45 9.43
N ILE A 339 -15.28 -4.51 8.89
CA ILE A 339 -16.55 -4.03 9.45
C ILE A 339 -17.68 -4.53 8.56
N ASN A 340 -18.72 -5.10 9.16
CA ASN A 340 -19.85 -5.63 8.39
C ASN A 340 -20.64 -4.52 7.67
N THR A 341 -21.31 -4.90 6.58
CA THR A 341 -22.02 -3.98 5.68
C THR A 341 -23.13 -3.22 6.37
N ASP A 342 -23.93 -3.89 7.20
CA ASP A 342 -25.04 -3.26 7.94
C ASP A 342 -24.56 -2.14 8.86
N SER A 343 -23.43 -2.34 9.57
CA SER A 343 -22.85 -1.31 10.42
C SER A 343 -22.36 -0.13 9.60
N LYS A 344 -21.75 -0.36 8.43
CA LYS A 344 -21.31 0.73 7.55
C LYS A 344 -22.49 1.55 7.03
N GLN A 345 -23.57 0.90 6.59
CA GLN A 345 -24.78 1.57 6.14
C GLN A 345 -25.40 2.40 7.27
N LYS A 346 -25.49 1.82 8.48
CA LYS A 346 -25.97 2.53 9.66
C LYS A 346 -25.13 3.78 9.94
N ILE A 347 -23.81 3.63 10.03
CA ILE A 347 -22.90 4.75 10.31
C ILE A 347 -22.98 5.83 9.23
N LYS A 348 -23.14 5.45 7.97
CA LYS A 348 -23.35 6.40 6.88
C LYS A 348 -24.64 7.20 7.09
N GLY A 349 -25.76 6.52 7.38
CA GLY A 349 -27.03 7.18 7.71
C GLY A 349 -26.95 8.07 8.95
N ASP A 350 -26.21 7.65 9.97
CA ASP A 350 -25.96 8.41 11.19
C ASP A 350 -25.15 9.70 10.88
N ILE A 351 -24.12 9.62 10.02
CA ILE A 351 -23.35 10.78 9.55
C ILE A 351 -24.21 11.73 8.75
N ASP A 352 -25.00 11.22 7.81
CA ASP A 352 -25.89 12.03 6.95
C ASP A 352 -26.90 12.81 7.80
N GLN A 353 -27.49 12.17 8.82
CA GLN A 353 -28.39 12.82 9.77
C GLN A 353 -27.69 13.87 10.64
N MET A 354 -26.49 13.56 11.16
CA MET A 354 -25.71 14.50 11.97
C MET A 354 -25.29 15.73 11.18
N CYS A 355 -25.01 15.58 9.88
CA CYS A 355 -24.62 16.66 8.99
C CYS A 355 -25.82 17.43 8.41
N TRP A 356 -27.04 16.99 8.67
CA TRP A 356 -28.25 17.61 8.15
C TRP A 356 -28.30 19.11 8.49
N SER A 357 -28.62 19.94 7.50
CA SER A 357 -28.63 21.40 7.62
C SER A 357 -27.28 22.05 8.01
N HIS A 358 -26.16 21.33 7.88
CA HIS A 358 -24.81 21.87 8.06
C HIS A 358 -23.99 21.78 6.76
N PHE A 359 -22.80 22.37 6.73
CA PHE A 359 -21.90 22.23 5.58
C PHE A 359 -21.19 20.89 5.64
N TYR A 360 -21.41 20.04 4.64
CA TYR A 360 -20.89 18.68 4.61
C TYR A 360 -19.87 18.51 3.49
N ILE A 361 -18.59 18.47 3.86
CA ILE A 361 -17.46 18.26 2.97
C ILE A 361 -16.96 16.83 3.17
N LYS A 362 -17.11 15.99 2.15
CA LYS A 362 -16.67 14.59 2.20
C LYS A 362 -15.61 14.29 1.13
N SER A 363 -14.65 13.44 1.46
CA SER A 363 -13.63 12.97 0.51
C SER A 363 -13.55 11.45 0.43
N SER A 364 -13.22 10.97 -0.76
CA SER A 364 -12.90 9.56 -0.99
C SER A 364 -11.83 9.39 -2.06
N SER A 365 -11.13 8.25 -2.04
CA SER A 365 -10.27 7.84 -3.14
C SER A 365 -11.06 7.28 -4.32
N ALA A 366 -10.40 7.18 -5.48
CA ALA A 366 -10.98 6.68 -6.71
C ALA A 366 -11.47 5.21 -6.69
N ASN A 367 -11.36 4.52 -5.56
CA ASN A 367 -11.91 3.19 -5.33
C ASN A 367 -13.35 3.19 -4.77
N ASN A 368 -14.01 4.35 -4.68
CA ASN A 368 -15.36 4.44 -4.16
C ASN A 368 -16.40 4.06 -5.24
N HIS A 369 -16.91 2.83 -5.20
CA HIS A 369 -17.92 2.36 -6.14
C HIS A 369 -19.26 3.11 -6.03
N ALA A 370 -19.62 3.58 -4.83
CA ALA A 370 -20.87 4.30 -4.60
C ALA A 370 -20.86 5.71 -5.22
N VAL A 371 -19.68 6.30 -5.38
CA VAL A 371 -19.47 7.64 -5.97
C VAL A 371 -19.79 7.67 -7.45
N PHE A 372 -19.62 6.56 -8.16
CA PHE A 372 -19.96 6.53 -9.58
C PHE A 372 -21.47 6.49 -9.84
N HIS A 373 -22.21 5.77 -9.00
CA HIS A 373 -23.68 5.88 -8.96
C HIS A 373 -24.17 7.29 -8.57
N LEU A 374 -23.36 8.06 -7.84
CA LEU A 374 -23.66 9.45 -7.47
C LEU A 374 -23.28 10.46 -8.56
N LYS A 375 -22.25 10.20 -9.39
CA LYS A 375 -21.88 11.09 -10.51
C LYS A 375 -23.02 11.27 -11.52
N GLN A 376 -23.82 10.22 -11.74
CA GLN A 376 -24.96 10.25 -12.68
C GLN A 376 -26.25 10.86 -12.09
N LYS A 377 -26.32 11.09 -10.77
CA LYS A 377 -27.51 11.61 -10.09
C LYS A 377 -27.39 13.11 -9.82
N GLN A 378 -28.52 13.82 -9.93
CA GLN A 378 -28.65 15.19 -9.44
C GLN A 378 -28.75 15.16 -7.90
N THR A 379 -27.59 15.26 -7.23
CA THR A 379 -27.49 15.07 -5.77
C THR A 379 -27.47 16.37 -4.97
N ASN A 380 -27.72 17.53 -5.60
CA ASN A 380 -27.60 18.85 -4.98
C ASN A 380 -26.29 19.02 -4.19
N GLU A 381 -25.17 18.57 -4.79
CA GLU A 381 -23.85 18.52 -4.20
C GLU A 381 -22.81 19.06 -5.18
N LYS A 382 -21.87 19.87 -4.69
CA LYS A 382 -20.70 20.28 -5.47
C LYS A 382 -19.68 19.16 -5.54
N LYS A 383 -19.13 18.90 -6.73
CA LYS A 383 -18.13 17.85 -6.94
C LYS A 383 -16.83 18.48 -7.42
N ILE A 384 -15.71 18.12 -6.78
CA ILE A 384 -14.37 18.49 -7.24
C ILE A 384 -13.54 17.24 -7.49
N THR A 385 -12.83 17.21 -8.61
CA THR A 385 -11.95 16.11 -9.00
C THR A 385 -10.49 16.53 -8.91
N LEU A 386 -9.69 15.75 -8.18
CA LEU A 386 -8.26 15.96 -7.97
C LEU A 386 -7.49 14.77 -8.55
N TYR A 387 -7.15 14.88 -9.84
CA TYR A 387 -6.42 13.85 -10.57
C TYR A 387 -4.95 14.19 -10.75
N GLY A 388 -4.12 13.15 -10.91
CA GLY A 388 -2.68 13.26 -11.15
C GLY A 388 -1.86 13.34 -9.88
N GLY A 389 -0.78 14.11 -9.93
CA GLY A 389 0.16 14.35 -8.83
C GLY A 389 0.43 15.83 -8.62
N PHE A 390 1.65 16.14 -8.19
CA PHE A 390 2.16 17.50 -8.16
C PHE A 390 2.26 18.09 -9.58
N ASP A 391 1.95 19.38 -9.71
CA ASP A 391 2.27 20.12 -10.94
C ASP A 391 3.78 20.42 -11.04
N LYS A 392 4.21 21.05 -12.14
CA LYS A 392 5.63 21.32 -12.40
C LYS A 392 6.29 22.15 -11.29
N GLU A 393 5.65 23.19 -10.79
CA GLU A 393 6.21 24.05 -9.73
C GLU A 393 6.18 23.33 -8.38
N GLU A 394 5.09 22.58 -8.10
CA GLU A 394 5.01 21.73 -6.91
C GLU A 394 6.14 20.67 -6.92
N MET A 395 6.45 20.07 -8.07
CA MET A 395 7.56 19.12 -8.20
C MET A 395 8.93 19.77 -7.99
N GLU A 396 9.16 20.96 -8.57
CA GLU A 396 10.42 21.69 -8.41
C GLU A 396 10.72 21.99 -6.93
N GLU A 397 9.74 22.44 -6.16
CA GLU A 397 9.90 22.69 -4.72
C GLU A 397 10.03 21.40 -3.91
N TRP A 398 9.35 20.32 -4.32
CA TRP A 398 9.51 19.01 -3.68
C TRP A 398 10.94 18.48 -3.84
N TRP A 399 11.52 18.58 -5.04
CA TRP A 399 12.91 18.20 -5.28
C TRP A 399 13.89 19.04 -4.44
N LYS A 400 13.70 20.37 -4.39
CA LYS A 400 14.54 21.26 -3.57
C LYS A 400 14.51 20.88 -2.10
N LYS A 401 13.33 20.54 -1.57
CA LYS A 401 13.15 20.18 -0.16
C LYS A 401 13.88 18.90 0.23
N HIS A 402 13.92 17.91 -0.67
CA HIS A 402 14.41 16.56 -0.36
C HIS A 402 15.78 16.25 -0.96
N ASN A 403 16.45 17.25 -1.56
CA ASN A 403 17.77 17.08 -2.20
C ASN A 403 18.87 16.53 -1.28
N SER A 404 18.74 16.70 0.03
CA SER A 404 19.71 16.26 1.04
C SER A 404 19.53 14.81 1.45
N VAL A 405 18.35 14.23 1.18
CA VAL A 405 17.99 12.85 1.55
C VAL A 405 18.09 11.93 0.33
N LEU A 406 17.76 12.44 -0.84
CA LEU A 406 17.77 11.70 -2.09
C LEU A 406 19.18 11.61 -2.69
N PRO A 407 19.51 10.53 -3.42
CA PRO A 407 20.77 10.48 -4.17
C PRO A 407 20.80 11.57 -5.25
N THR A 408 22.01 11.98 -5.64
CA THR A 408 22.18 12.95 -6.73
C THR A 408 21.61 12.39 -8.03
N MET A 409 20.67 13.12 -8.63
CA MET A 409 20.02 12.75 -9.89
C MET A 409 20.16 13.87 -10.93
N ASN A 410 20.49 13.50 -12.16
CA ASN A 410 20.42 14.41 -13.30
C ASN A 410 18.95 14.62 -13.76
N GLU A 411 18.72 15.56 -14.67
CA GLU A 411 17.36 15.89 -15.13
C GLU A 411 16.67 14.71 -15.85
N LYS A 412 17.40 13.87 -16.58
CA LYS A 412 16.83 12.67 -17.21
C LYS A 412 16.31 11.69 -16.16
N GLN A 413 17.08 11.48 -15.09
CA GLN A 413 16.73 10.60 -13.97
C GLN A 413 15.53 11.14 -13.17
N LYS A 414 15.46 12.46 -12.94
CA LYS A 414 14.27 13.09 -12.32
C LYS A 414 13.02 12.93 -13.18
N ASN A 415 13.12 13.21 -14.49
CA ASN A 415 12.01 13.01 -15.43
C ASN A 415 11.52 11.56 -15.45
N GLN A 416 12.43 10.59 -15.31
CA GLN A 416 12.08 9.17 -15.19
C GLN A 416 11.29 8.88 -13.92
N VAL A 417 11.71 9.42 -12.77
CA VAL A 417 10.97 9.30 -11.50
C VAL A 417 9.60 9.94 -11.60
N GLU A 418 9.51 11.13 -12.20
CA GLU A 418 8.26 11.85 -12.40
C GLU A 418 7.28 11.07 -13.29
N ASP A 419 7.72 10.48 -14.41
CA ASP A 419 6.88 9.63 -15.25
C ASP A 419 6.40 8.38 -14.48
N ILE A 420 7.30 7.63 -13.86
CA ILE A 420 6.99 6.38 -13.15
C ILE A 420 5.98 6.62 -12.02
N THR A 421 6.16 7.71 -11.26
CA THR A 421 5.31 8.05 -10.12
C THR A 421 4.08 8.87 -10.51
N GLY A 422 4.03 9.45 -11.72
CA GLY A 422 3.03 10.44 -12.10
C GLY A 422 3.06 11.68 -11.19
N SER A 423 4.21 11.95 -10.58
CA SER A 423 4.41 12.98 -9.55
C SER A 423 3.45 12.84 -8.35
N ILE A 424 2.92 11.63 -8.09
CA ILE A 424 1.95 11.38 -7.02
C ILE A 424 2.69 11.40 -5.68
N PRO A 425 2.31 12.26 -4.71
CA PRO A 425 3.02 12.40 -3.44
C PRO A 425 3.21 11.08 -2.68
N LEU A 426 2.18 10.22 -2.65
CA LEU A 426 2.27 8.90 -2.03
C LEU A 426 3.35 8.00 -2.67
N PHE A 427 3.55 8.09 -3.98
CA PHE A 427 4.52 7.29 -4.70
C PHE A 427 5.92 7.89 -4.61
N LEU A 428 6.03 9.22 -4.65
CA LEU A 428 7.28 9.94 -4.41
C LEU A 428 7.84 9.67 -3.02
N ASN A 429 7.00 9.60 -2.00
CA ASN A 429 7.42 9.33 -0.62
C ASN A 429 8.12 7.97 -0.45
N ILE A 430 7.91 7.01 -1.36
CA ILE A 430 8.62 5.71 -1.34
C ILE A 430 10.14 5.93 -1.46
N LEU A 431 10.57 6.94 -2.22
CA LEU A 431 11.99 7.29 -2.36
C LEU A 431 12.60 7.84 -1.05
N LEU A 432 11.77 8.26 -0.10
CA LEU A 432 12.20 8.78 1.20
C LEU A 432 12.30 7.69 2.27
N GLU A 433 11.85 6.46 1.99
CA GLU A 433 11.79 5.36 2.98
C GLU A 433 13.16 4.74 3.31
N SER A 434 14.22 5.02 2.52
CA SER A 434 15.55 4.44 2.74
C SER A 434 16.70 5.32 2.25
N GLY A 435 17.86 5.25 2.93
CA GLY A 435 19.10 5.93 2.56
C GLY A 435 19.81 5.25 1.38
N HIS A 436 19.18 5.28 0.21
CA HIS A 436 19.69 4.70 -1.03
C HIS A 436 21.06 5.30 -1.40
N LYS A 437 22.01 4.45 -1.79
CA LYS A 437 23.39 4.91 -2.07
C LYS A 437 23.51 5.61 -3.41
N ASN A 438 22.71 5.22 -4.39
CA ASN A 438 22.71 5.75 -5.75
C ASN A 438 21.30 5.70 -6.37
N PHE A 439 21.19 6.24 -7.59
CA PHE A 439 19.93 6.31 -8.32
C PHE A 439 19.39 4.92 -8.67
N GLU A 440 20.24 3.99 -9.08
CA GLU A 440 19.85 2.66 -9.54
C GLU A 440 19.19 1.86 -8.41
N GLU A 441 19.75 1.95 -7.20
CA GLU A 441 19.18 1.33 -6.00
C GLU A 441 17.83 1.96 -5.62
N ALA A 442 17.74 3.30 -5.67
CA ALA A 442 16.50 4.02 -5.37
C ALA A 442 15.39 3.69 -6.36
N LEU A 443 15.73 3.69 -7.67
CA LEU A 443 14.81 3.37 -8.75
C LEU A 443 14.36 1.90 -8.68
N GLY A 444 15.28 0.97 -8.41
CA GLY A 444 14.97 -0.44 -8.24
C GLY A 444 13.99 -0.69 -7.08
N TYR A 445 14.22 -0.03 -5.93
CA TYR A 445 13.30 -0.10 -4.79
C TYR A 445 11.93 0.49 -5.12
N LEU A 446 11.89 1.69 -5.72
CA LEU A 446 10.67 2.36 -6.15
C LEU A 446 9.83 1.46 -7.08
N ASN A 447 10.46 0.90 -8.11
CA ASN A 447 9.80 0.03 -9.07
C ASN A 447 9.20 -1.20 -8.39
N ASN A 448 9.96 -1.87 -7.53
CA ASN A 448 9.47 -3.05 -6.80
C ASN A 448 8.24 -2.72 -5.94
N GLN A 449 8.28 -1.60 -5.21
CA GLN A 449 7.15 -1.16 -4.39
C GLN A 449 5.93 -0.82 -5.24
N LEU A 450 6.10 -0.05 -6.31
CA LEU A 450 4.99 0.36 -7.17
C LEU A 450 4.39 -0.80 -7.95
N ILE A 451 5.20 -1.73 -8.47
CA ILE A 451 4.71 -2.94 -9.14
C ILE A 451 3.78 -3.72 -8.20
N SER A 452 4.17 -3.91 -6.94
CA SER A 452 3.33 -4.62 -5.97
C SER A 452 1.99 -3.90 -5.69
N LYS A 453 2.01 -2.56 -5.66
CA LYS A 453 0.85 -1.70 -5.36
C LYS A 453 -0.06 -1.48 -6.58
N ILE A 454 0.45 -1.58 -7.80
CA ILE A 454 -0.28 -1.26 -9.04
C ILE A 454 -0.57 -2.52 -9.86
N LYS A 455 0.44 -3.32 -10.23
CA LYS A 455 0.29 -4.45 -11.15
C LYS A 455 -0.78 -5.40 -10.66
N LYS A 456 -0.63 -5.94 -9.44
CA LYS A 456 -1.52 -6.99 -8.92
C LYS A 456 -2.97 -6.52 -8.81
N PRO A 457 -3.29 -5.35 -8.20
CA PRO A 457 -4.68 -4.92 -8.13
C PRO A 457 -5.31 -4.63 -9.50
N MET A 458 -4.52 -4.08 -10.44
CA MET A 458 -4.97 -3.76 -11.79
C MET A 458 -5.20 -5.02 -12.63
N THR A 459 -4.28 -6.00 -12.61
CA THR A 459 -4.47 -7.26 -13.33
C THR A 459 -5.65 -8.05 -12.76
N ASN A 460 -5.79 -8.07 -11.43
CA ASN A 460 -6.95 -8.70 -10.80
C ASN A 460 -8.26 -8.04 -11.22
N PHE A 461 -8.29 -6.71 -11.40
CA PHE A 461 -9.47 -6.03 -11.91
C PHE A 461 -9.78 -6.46 -13.35
N SER A 462 -8.79 -6.39 -14.24
CA SER A 462 -8.93 -6.74 -15.65
C SER A 462 -9.33 -8.20 -15.88
N ASP A 463 -8.77 -9.12 -15.10
CA ASP A 463 -9.11 -10.55 -15.19
C ASP A 463 -10.53 -10.86 -14.71
N ASN A 464 -11.11 -10.02 -13.84
CA ASN A 464 -12.48 -10.15 -13.34
C ASN A 464 -13.52 -9.41 -14.20
N ILE A 465 -13.11 -8.79 -15.32
CA ILE A 465 -14.05 -8.21 -16.28
C ILE A 465 -14.96 -9.32 -16.84
N LYS A 466 -16.27 -9.05 -16.83
CA LYS A 466 -17.29 -9.97 -17.35
C LYS A 466 -16.97 -10.37 -18.80
N GLU A 467 -17.17 -11.63 -19.15
CA GLU A 467 -16.79 -12.18 -20.47
C GLU A 467 -17.28 -11.31 -21.65
N GLY A 468 -18.55 -10.92 -21.66
CA GLY A 468 -19.13 -10.07 -22.71
C GLY A 468 -18.61 -8.62 -22.76
N ARG A 469 -17.77 -8.20 -21.80
CA ARG A 469 -17.15 -6.87 -21.73
C ARG A 469 -15.64 -6.91 -21.96
N LYS A 470 -15.02 -8.09 -22.13
CA LYS A 470 -13.55 -8.20 -22.26
C LYS A 470 -13.00 -7.44 -23.47
N GLU A 471 -13.61 -7.60 -24.64
CA GLU A 471 -13.20 -6.85 -25.84
C GLU A 471 -13.36 -5.35 -25.68
N PHE A 472 -14.46 -4.92 -25.05
CA PHE A 472 -14.69 -3.52 -24.73
C PHE A 472 -13.64 -2.97 -23.76
N HIS A 473 -13.31 -3.73 -22.71
CA HIS A 473 -12.26 -3.37 -21.76
C HIS A 473 -10.91 -3.23 -22.45
N VAL A 474 -10.53 -4.18 -23.31
CA VAL A 474 -9.25 -4.13 -24.03
C VAL A 474 -9.18 -2.89 -24.95
N GLY A 475 -10.24 -2.61 -25.72
CA GLY A 475 -10.33 -1.40 -26.53
C GLY A 475 -10.28 -0.12 -25.69
N LEU A 476 -10.95 -0.10 -24.53
CA LEU A 476 -10.93 1.03 -23.61
C LEU A 476 -9.54 1.25 -22.98
N MET A 477 -8.84 0.18 -22.59
CA MET A 477 -7.48 0.27 -22.03
C MET A 477 -6.50 0.80 -23.07
N SER A 478 -6.64 0.40 -24.34
CA SER A 478 -5.87 0.98 -25.44
C SER A 478 -6.04 2.51 -25.50
N LEU A 479 -7.28 2.99 -25.35
CA LEU A 479 -7.57 4.44 -25.37
C LEU A 479 -7.00 5.15 -24.15
N PHE A 480 -6.99 4.53 -22.97
CA PHE A 480 -6.27 5.07 -21.81
C PHE A 480 -4.77 5.21 -22.05
N LEU A 481 -4.13 4.20 -22.65
CA LEU A 481 -2.71 4.26 -22.97
C LEU A 481 -2.41 5.35 -24.01
N ALA A 482 -3.30 5.51 -25.00
CA ALA A 482 -3.19 6.45 -26.10
C ALA A 482 -3.65 7.89 -25.78
N LYS A 483 -4.23 8.12 -24.60
CA LYS A 483 -4.98 9.34 -24.26
C LYS A 483 -6.07 9.69 -25.29
N GLY A 484 -6.78 8.67 -25.74
CA GLY A 484 -7.91 8.82 -26.65
C GLY A 484 -9.21 9.18 -25.94
N TYR A 485 -10.31 9.19 -26.71
CA TYR A 485 -11.66 9.41 -26.20
C TYR A 485 -12.39 8.08 -26.01
N PRO A 486 -13.07 7.86 -24.88
CA PRO A 486 -13.76 6.61 -24.61
C PRO A 486 -14.97 6.43 -25.54
N PRO A 487 -15.27 5.19 -25.98
CA PRO A 487 -16.49 4.91 -26.73
C PRO A 487 -17.71 5.10 -25.83
N SER A 488 -18.86 5.46 -26.42
CA SER A 488 -20.12 5.53 -25.67
C SER A 488 -20.49 4.19 -25.03
N GLY A 489 -21.23 4.24 -23.91
CA GLY A 489 -21.70 3.03 -23.21
C GLY A 489 -20.63 2.32 -22.36
N TYR A 490 -19.53 2.99 -22.02
CA TYR A 490 -18.71 2.58 -20.89
C TYR A 490 -19.47 2.79 -19.57
N GLY A 491 -19.18 1.95 -18.60
CA GLY A 491 -19.67 2.03 -17.25
C GLY A 491 -18.53 1.91 -16.25
N ASP A 492 -18.87 2.05 -14.98
CA ASP A 492 -17.88 2.20 -13.92
C ASP A 492 -17.09 0.91 -13.64
N SER A 493 -17.60 -0.23 -14.09
CA SER A 493 -16.97 -1.53 -13.94
C SER A 493 -16.04 -1.90 -15.11
N ASP A 494 -15.86 -1.05 -16.11
CA ASP A 494 -15.05 -1.38 -17.29
C ASP A 494 -13.59 -1.00 -17.17
N PHE A 495 -13.20 -0.25 -16.13
CA PHE A 495 -11.81 0.10 -15.88
C PHE A 495 -11.53 0.36 -14.40
N ASP A 496 -10.26 0.21 -14.02
CA ASP A 496 -9.83 0.42 -12.64
C ASP A 496 -9.58 1.91 -12.37
N HIS A 497 -10.56 2.56 -11.77
CA HIS A 497 -10.53 4.00 -11.47
C HIS A 497 -9.38 4.43 -10.55
N ARG A 498 -8.74 3.50 -9.85
CA ARG A 498 -7.54 3.80 -9.04
C ARG A 498 -6.37 4.22 -9.91
N PHE A 499 -6.30 3.69 -11.13
CA PHE A 499 -5.16 3.82 -12.03
C PHE A 499 -5.50 4.54 -13.34
N PHE A 500 -6.78 4.61 -13.70
CA PHE A 500 -7.28 5.22 -14.91
C PHE A 500 -8.44 6.17 -14.60
N TYR A 501 -8.58 7.26 -15.35
CA TYR A 501 -9.66 8.22 -15.15
C TYR A 501 -9.97 8.98 -16.43
N ILE A 502 -11.22 9.39 -16.56
CA ILE A 502 -11.67 10.23 -17.67
C ILE A 502 -11.89 11.64 -17.11
N LYS A 503 -11.35 12.65 -17.79
CA LYS A 503 -11.52 14.06 -17.45
C LYS A 503 -12.83 14.61 -18.01
N ASP A 504 -13.18 15.84 -17.63
CA ASP A 504 -14.44 16.47 -18.04
C ASP A 504 -14.50 16.78 -19.56
N ASP A 505 -13.37 16.70 -20.25
CA ASP A 505 -13.24 16.80 -21.72
C ASP A 505 -13.36 15.44 -22.43
N ASP A 506 -13.78 14.40 -21.71
CA ASP A 506 -13.86 13.01 -22.16
C ASP A 506 -12.51 12.43 -22.62
N GLU A 507 -11.37 12.99 -22.21
CA GLU A 507 -10.08 12.38 -22.50
C GLU A 507 -9.76 11.28 -21.48
N CYS A 508 -9.29 10.13 -21.96
CA CYS A 508 -8.84 9.02 -21.13
C CYS A 508 -7.41 9.29 -20.59
N HIS A 509 -7.20 9.10 -19.28
CA HIS A 509 -5.89 9.27 -18.64
C HIS A 509 -5.53 8.10 -17.73
N TYR A 510 -4.22 7.86 -17.58
CA TYR A 510 -3.66 7.03 -16.53
C TYR A 510 -3.02 7.90 -15.44
N VAL A 511 -2.94 7.39 -14.20
CA VAL A 511 -2.43 8.18 -13.06
C VAL A 511 -0.90 8.32 -13.05
N CYS A 512 -0.17 7.35 -13.60
CA CYS A 512 1.30 7.37 -13.70
C CYS A 512 1.82 6.41 -14.78
N GLY A 513 3.08 6.58 -15.18
CA GLY A 513 3.77 5.73 -16.16
C GLY A 513 3.86 4.27 -15.71
N MET A 514 4.00 4.00 -14.41
CA MET A 514 3.96 2.62 -13.91
C MET A 514 2.61 1.93 -14.20
N ALA A 515 1.48 2.65 -14.11
CA ALA A 515 0.17 2.10 -14.47
C ALA A 515 0.05 1.86 -15.98
N ARG A 516 0.53 2.81 -16.80
CA ARG A 516 0.59 2.69 -18.28
C ARG A 516 1.29 1.39 -18.69
N ASP A 517 2.49 1.18 -18.19
CA ASP A 517 3.33 0.08 -18.65
C ASP A 517 2.90 -1.25 -18.05
N CYS A 518 2.40 -1.28 -16.81
CA CYS A 518 1.77 -2.47 -16.26
C CYS A 518 0.61 -2.92 -17.15
N MET A 519 -0.23 -2.00 -17.62
CA MET A 519 -1.38 -2.32 -18.47
C MET A 519 -0.95 -2.75 -19.87
N ALA A 520 0.05 -2.11 -20.45
CA ALA A 520 0.61 -2.54 -21.73
C ALA A 520 1.21 -3.96 -21.64
N ASN A 521 1.93 -4.25 -20.55
CA ASN A 521 2.47 -5.59 -20.30
C ASN A 521 1.36 -6.62 -20.08
N TYR A 522 0.27 -6.24 -19.40
CA TYR A 522 -0.91 -7.10 -19.27
C TYR A 522 -1.51 -7.45 -20.64
N LEU A 523 -1.68 -6.46 -21.53
CA LEU A 523 -2.18 -6.69 -22.88
C LEU A 523 -1.25 -7.60 -23.70
N TYR A 524 0.08 -7.45 -23.55
CA TYR A 524 1.04 -8.37 -24.15
C TYR A 524 0.89 -9.80 -23.60
N GLU A 525 0.78 -9.96 -22.28
CA GLU A 525 0.59 -11.26 -21.63
C GLU A 525 -0.70 -11.96 -22.10
N LYS A 526 -1.73 -11.19 -22.46
CA LYS A 526 -2.99 -11.69 -23.05
C LYS A 526 -2.94 -11.85 -24.58
N LYS A 527 -1.76 -11.71 -25.20
CA LYS A 527 -1.54 -11.78 -26.66
C LYS A 527 -2.39 -10.78 -27.46
N ARG A 528 -2.70 -9.61 -26.87
CA ARG A 528 -3.46 -8.51 -27.48
C ARG A 528 -2.55 -7.45 -28.11
N MET A 529 -1.53 -7.91 -28.84
CA MET A 529 -0.49 -7.04 -29.39
C MET A 529 -0.95 -6.25 -30.62
N GLU A 530 -2.06 -6.65 -31.24
CA GLU A 530 -2.64 -5.99 -32.42
C GLU A 530 -3.01 -4.53 -32.18
N ILE A 531 -3.16 -4.12 -30.92
CA ILE A 531 -3.41 -2.73 -30.53
C ILE A 531 -2.22 -1.82 -30.86
N PHE A 532 -0.99 -2.29 -30.62
CA PHE A 532 0.21 -1.44 -30.66
C PHE A 532 0.74 -1.21 -32.08
N ILE A 533 0.14 -1.87 -33.06
CA ILE A 533 0.43 -1.71 -34.49
C ILE A 533 -0.69 -0.97 -35.22
N ASP A 534 -1.76 -0.59 -34.51
CA ASP A 534 -2.84 0.21 -35.08
C ASP A 534 -2.28 1.60 -35.39
N THR A 535 -2.46 2.08 -36.61
CA THR A 535 -1.98 3.40 -37.05
C THR A 535 -2.50 4.53 -36.15
N LYS A 536 -3.72 4.41 -35.58
CA LYS A 536 -4.24 5.38 -34.61
C LYS A 536 -3.40 5.39 -33.34
N TRP A 537 -2.99 4.22 -32.85
CA TRP A 537 -2.14 4.13 -31.67
C TRP A 537 -0.72 4.66 -31.97
N ILE A 538 -0.15 4.32 -33.12
CA ILE A 538 1.18 4.80 -33.53
C ILE A 538 1.17 6.33 -33.73
N SER A 539 0.10 6.88 -34.30
CA SER A 539 -0.04 8.33 -34.50
C SER A 539 0.04 9.14 -33.19
N CYS A 540 -0.25 8.51 -32.05
CA CYS A 540 -0.13 9.17 -30.74
C CYS A 540 1.30 9.58 -30.41
N ILE A 541 2.32 9.00 -31.05
CA ILE A 541 3.73 9.40 -30.88
C ILE A 541 3.91 10.90 -31.12
N GLU A 542 3.19 11.51 -32.08
CA GLU A 542 3.25 12.94 -32.37
C GLU A 542 2.76 13.82 -31.21
N HIS A 543 1.82 13.33 -30.40
CA HIS A 543 1.27 14.07 -29.26
C HIS A 543 2.25 14.13 -28.08
N PHE A 544 3.27 13.27 -28.04
CA PHE A 544 4.23 13.17 -26.94
C PHE A 544 5.64 13.69 -27.30
N LYS A 545 5.76 14.59 -28.29
CA LYS A 545 7.06 15.15 -28.75
C LYS A 545 7.94 15.71 -27.61
N ASN A 546 7.33 16.25 -26.54
CA ASN A 546 8.05 16.84 -25.40
C ASN A 546 8.25 15.88 -24.21
N ASN A 547 7.87 14.60 -24.32
CA ASN A 547 8.06 13.60 -23.27
C ASN A 547 8.82 12.37 -23.83
N PRO A 548 10.17 12.39 -23.79
CA PRO A 548 11.00 11.33 -24.35
C PRO A 548 10.71 9.94 -23.76
N SER A 549 10.37 9.85 -22.47
CA SER A 549 10.05 8.59 -21.81
C SER A 549 8.77 7.96 -22.37
N VAL A 550 7.70 8.76 -22.50
CA VAL A 550 6.45 8.30 -23.13
C VAL A 550 6.69 7.96 -24.59
N LYS A 551 7.44 8.80 -25.32
CA LYS A 551 7.75 8.56 -26.73
C LYS A 551 8.50 7.24 -26.94
N GLY A 552 9.51 6.96 -26.11
CA GLY A 552 10.25 5.69 -26.11
C GLY A 552 9.33 4.49 -25.87
N PHE A 553 8.47 4.58 -24.84
CA PHE A 553 7.46 3.56 -24.57
C PHE A 553 6.58 3.25 -25.79
N PHE A 554 6.10 4.28 -26.50
CA PHE A 554 5.23 4.04 -27.66
C PHE A 554 5.99 3.29 -28.77
N ILE A 555 7.20 3.72 -29.08
CA ILE A 555 8.03 3.13 -30.14
C ILE A 555 8.41 1.69 -29.80
N GLU A 556 8.87 1.43 -28.58
CA GLU A 556 9.24 0.10 -28.12
C GLU A 556 8.08 -0.88 -28.30
N LYS A 557 6.88 -0.49 -27.86
CA LYS A 557 5.71 -1.35 -27.99
C LYS A 557 5.31 -1.56 -29.45
N ALA A 558 5.28 -0.51 -30.27
CA ALA A 558 4.97 -0.65 -31.70
C ALA A 558 5.99 -1.52 -32.45
N CYS A 559 7.29 -1.37 -32.16
CA CYS A 559 8.34 -2.17 -32.78
C CYS A 559 8.21 -3.64 -32.41
N ILE A 560 8.11 -3.96 -31.11
CA ILE A 560 7.98 -5.34 -30.64
C ILE A 560 6.71 -6.01 -31.20
N ALA A 561 5.58 -5.31 -31.22
CA ALA A 561 4.35 -5.82 -31.80
C ALA A 561 4.44 -5.99 -33.33
N SER A 562 5.14 -5.10 -34.03
CA SER A 562 5.39 -5.19 -35.48
C SER A 562 6.30 -6.38 -35.80
N ILE A 563 7.37 -6.60 -35.03
CA ILE A 563 8.27 -7.75 -35.17
C ILE A 563 7.49 -9.06 -34.96
N PHE A 564 6.66 -9.13 -33.92
CA PHE A 564 5.83 -10.31 -33.68
C PHE A 564 4.86 -10.57 -34.84
N LYS A 565 4.12 -9.54 -35.30
CA LYS A 565 3.11 -9.72 -36.34
C LYS A 565 3.66 -9.88 -37.74
N ASN A 566 4.76 -9.21 -38.10
CA ASN A 566 5.29 -9.13 -39.47
C ASN A 566 6.59 -9.91 -39.64
N GLY A 567 7.38 -10.07 -38.58
CA GLY A 567 8.75 -10.57 -38.63
C GLY A 567 9.75 -9.44 -38.87
N ILE A 568 11.04 -9.77 -38.84
CA ILE A 568 12.15 -8.84 -39.10
C ILE A 568 13.26 -9.57 -39.86
N MET A 569 13.88 -8.88 -40.82
CA MET A 569 15.01 -9.40 -41.57
C MET A 569 16.30 -8.76 -41.06
N ALA A 570 17.22 -9.56 -40.52
CA ALA A 570 18.51 -9.09 -40.00
C ALA A 570 19.62 -10.05 -40.45
N ASN A 571 20.71 -9.52 -41.00
CA ASN A 571 21.82 -10.30 -41.55
C ASN A 571 21.37 -11.46 -42.47
N ARG A 572 20.41 -11.18 -43.37
CA ARG A 572 19.78 -12.16 -44.30
C ARG A 572 19.02 -13.32 -43.64
N VAL A 573 18.81 -13.26 -42.32
CA VAL A 573 17.94 -14.18 -41.57
C VAL A 573 16.58 -13.54 -41.42
N ASN A 574 15.53 -14.26 -41.79
CA ASN A 574 14.14 -13.84 -41.56
C ASN A 574 13.66 -14.39 -40.21
N PHE A 575 13.53 -13.52 -39.21
CA PHE A 575 12.95 -13.86 -37.92
C PHE A 575 11.45 -13.61 -37.96
N LYS A 576 10.68 -14.69 -38.01
CA LYS A 576 9.22 -14.64 -37.95
C LYS A 576 8.71 -15.36 -36.69
N PRO A 577 8.47 -14.64 -35.58
CA PRO A 577 7.99 -15.27 -34.36
C PRO A 577 6.66 -16.00 -34.57
N ASN A 578 6.60 -17.26 -34.17
CA ASN A 578 5.37 -18.05 -34.13
C ASN A 578 4.75 -18.05 -32.72
N ASP A 579 5.56 -17.75 -31.71
CA ASP A 579 5.13 -17.68 -30.32
C ASP A 579 5.94 -16.62 -29.56
N MET A 580 5.45 -16.26 -28.38
CA MET A 580 6.08 -15.30 -27.50
C MET A 580 6.08 -15.83 -26.08
N GLU A 581 7.23 -15.72 -25.42
CA GLU A 581 7.42 -16.11 -24.02
C GLU A 581 7.97 -14.95 -23.21
N PHE A 582 7.69 -14.94 -21.92
CA PHE A 582 8.18 -13.94 -21.00
C PHE A 582 9.19 -14.56 -20.03
N PHE A 583 10.22 -13.82 -19.64
CA PHE A 583 11.21 -14.30 -18.69
C PHE A 583 11.54 -13.28 -17.59
N TYR A 584 11.68 -13.74 -16.35
CA TYR A 584 12.24 -12.97 -15.22
C TYR A 584 13.71 -13.28 -14.97
N ASP A 585 14.11 -14.51 -15.30
CA ASP A 585 15.43 -15.07 -15.14
C ASP A 585 15.75 -15.80 -16.44
N GLU A 586 16.98 -15.65 -16.92
CA GLU A 586 17.47 -16.23 -18.16
C GLU A 586 17.44 -17.78 -18.18
N LYS A 587 17.29 -18.44 -17.02
CA LYS A 587 16.99 -19.87 -16.91
C LYS A 587 15.58 -20.25 -17.39
N GLU A 588 14.66 -19.29 -17.46
CA GLU A 588 13.30 -19.51 -17.99
C GLU A 588 13.30 -19.58 -19.52
N ILE A 589 14.35 -19.10 -20.19
CA ILE A 589 14.50 -19.13 -21.64
C ILE A 589 14.81 -20.57 -22.07
N LYS A 590 13.82 -21.23 -22.66
CA LYS A 590 13.90 -22.62 -23.13
C LYS A 590 14.11 -22.69 -24.64
N PHE A 591 14.99 -23.56 -25.09
CA PHE A 591 15.23 -23.75 -26.52
C PHE A 591 14.29 -24.80 -27.09
N SER A 592 13.64 -24.47 -28.20
CA SER A 592 12.95 -25.47 -29.01
C SER A 592 13.93 -26.07 -30.02
N SER A 593 14.08 -27.38 -30.00
CA SER A 593 14.85 -28.12 -31.02
C SER A 593 14.11 -28.24 -32.36
N ASN A 594 12.87 -27.74 -32.45
CA ASN A 594 12.03 -27.83 -33.64
C ASN A 594 12.50 -26.83 -34.71
N GLU A 595 12.86 -27.36 -35.89
CA GLU A 595 13.17 -26.54 -37.06
C GLU A 595 11.97 -25.65 -37.45
N GLY A 596 12.27 -24.41 -37.87
CA GLY A 596 11.25 -23.46 -38.33
C GLY A 596 10.48 -22.77 -37.19
N LYS A 597 10.74 -23.10 -35.93
CA LYS A 597 10.19 -22.38 -34.78
C LYS A 597 11.07 -21.18 -34.46
N CYS A 598 10.48 -19.98 -34.52
CA CYS A 598 11.06 -18.76 -33.96
C CYS A 598 10.18 -18.30 -32.78
N ILE A 599 10.82 -17.99 -31.66
CA ILE A 599 10.15 -17.52 -30.44
C ILE A 599 10.73 -16.14 -30.09
N LEU A 600 9.85 -15.21 -29.75
CA LEU A 600 10.20 -13.91 -29.20
C LEU A 600 10.12 -13.96 -27.67
N TYR A 601 11.24 -13.77 -26.99
CA TYR A 601 11.32 -13.69 -25.55
C TYR A 601 11.32 -12.22 -25.12
N LEU A 602 10.42 -11.86 -24.20
CA LEU A 602 10.33 -10.52 -23.65
C LEU A 602 10.70 -10.51 -22.16
N PRO A 603 11.59 -9.61 -21.71
CA PRO A 603 11.92 -9.49 -20.31
C PRO A 603 10.72 -8.97 -19.51
N ARG A 604 10.46 -9.57 -18.34
CA ARG A 604 9.48 -9.06 -17.36
C ARG A 604 10.09 -8.08 -16.37
N ARG A 605 11.41 -8.05 -16.27
CA ARG A 605 12.11 -7.06 -15.45
C ARG A 605 11.91 -5.70 -16.10
N TRP A 606 11.41 -4.78 -15.30
CA TRP A 606 11.32 -3.39 -15.70
C TRP A 606 12.73 -2.84 -15.89
N ASN A 607 12.99 -2.17 -17.01
CA ASN A 607 14.30 -1.60 -17.33
C ASN A 607 15.41 -2.65 -17.39
N GLN A 608 15.21 -3.74 -18.14
CA GLN A 608 16.30 -4.64 -18.48
C GLN A 608 17.26 -3.90 -19.42
N GLU A 609 18.27 -3.23 -18.87
CA GLU A 609 19.19 -2.32 -19.58
C GLU A 609 19.92 -2.94 -20.79
N ALA A 610 19.94 -4.28 -20.86
CA ALA A 610 20.64 -5.03 -21.87
C ALA A 610 19.89 -5.13 -23.21
N ILE A 611 18.59 -5.43 -23.16
CA ILE A 611 17.77 -5.80 -24.33
C ILE A 611 16.27 -5.53 -24.04
N ASP A 612 15.53 -5.17 -25.07
CA ASP A 612 14.07 -5.03 -25.06
C ASP A 612 13.35 -6.32 -25.52
N GLY A 613 14.08 -7.19 -26.23
CA GLY A 613 13.58 -8.48 -26.68
C GLY A 613 14.71 -9.42 -27.10
N LEU A 614 14.39 -10.71 -27.21
CA LEU A 614 15.32 -11.73 -27.67
C LEU A 614 14.61 -12.68 -28.64
N LEU A 615 15.10 -12.77 -29.85
CA LEU A 615 14.64 -13.72 -30.85
C LEU A 615 15.52 -14.96 -30.84
N ILE A 616 14.91 -16.13 -30.77
CA ILE A 616 15.60 -17.40 -30.95
C ILE A 616 14.92 -18.13 -32.10
N SER A 617 15.69 -18.52 -33.11
CA SER A 617 15.19 -19.20 -34.30
C SER A 617 16.11 -20.33 -34.74
N LYS A 618 15.55 -21.53 -34.88
CA LYS A 618 16.28 -22.70 -35.39
C LYS A 618 15.97 -22.92 -36.87
N SER A 619 17.02 -22.87 -37.69
CA SER A 619 17.01 -23.34 -39.08
C SER A 619 17.67 -24.72 -39.17
N LYS A 620 17.61 -25.38 -40.34
CA LYS A 620 18.14 -26.75 -40.54
C LYS A 620 19.58 -26.95 -40.07
N ASN A 621 20.44 -25.93 -40.21
CA ASN A 621 21.88 -26.04 -39.96
C ASN A 621 22.41 -24.98 -38.99
N LYS A 622 21.54 -24.12 -38.45
CA LYS A 622 21.95 -22.99 -37.62
C LYS A 622 20.92 -22.62 -36.57
N LEU A 623 21.41 -22.30 -35.38
CA LEU A 623 20.64 -21.67 -34.32
C LEU A 623 20.98 -20.18 -34.27
N ASN A 624 19.98 -19.34 -34.52
CA ASN A 624 20.15 -17.89 -34.47
C ASN A 624 19.66 -17.37 -33.12
N VAL A 625 20.51 -16.60 -32.44
CA VAL A 625 20.20 -15.87 -31.21
C VAL A 625 20.33 -14.39 -31.52
N ALA A 626 19.21 -13.68 -31.50
CA ALA A 626 19.14 -12.28 -31.89
C ALA A 626 18.57 -11.40 -30.77
N PRO A 627 19.41 -10.90 -29.85
CA PRO A 627 19.01 -9.84 -28.92
C PRO A 627 18.62 -8.57 -29.68
N ILE A 628 17.59 -7.87 -29.19
CA ILE A 628 17.06 -6.63 -29.76
C ILE A 628 17.18 -5.52 -28.72
N GLN A 629 17.75 -4.39 -29.11
CA GLN A 629 17.71 -3.14 -28.36
C GLN A 629 17.09 -2.04 -29.23
N ILE A 630 16.10 -1.34 -28.67
CA ILE A 630 15.36 -0.24 -29.29
C ILE A 630 15.79 1.05 -28.59
N THR A 631 16.23 2.04 -29.35
CA THR A 631 16.64 3.34 -28.79
C THR A 631 16.59 4.43 -29.85
N PHE A 632 16.39 5.69 -29.46
CA PHE A 632 16.59 6.80 -30.39
C PHE A 632 18.04 7.01 -30.78
N ASP A 633 18.96 6.79 -29.83
CA ASP A 633 20.38 7.06 -30.01
C ASP A 633 21.19 5.93 -29.34
N MET A 634 21.99 5.23 -30.15
CA MET A 634 22.88 4.17 -29.68
C MET A 634 23.90 4.68 -28.66
N SER A 635 24.30 5.95 -28.72
CA SER A 635 25.27 6.52 -27.77
C SER A 635 24.75 6.46 -26.34
N SER A 636 23.44 6.65 -26.16
CA SER A 636 22.77 6.67 -24.86
C SER A 636 22.58 5.29 -24.22
N HIS A 637 22.80 4.22 -24.99
CA HIS A 637 22.72 2.81 -24.58
C HIS A 637 23.97 2.03 -25.03
N SER A 638 25.11 2.72 -25.18
CA SER A 638 26.30 2.17 -25.84
C SER A 638 26.90 0.94 -25.14
N ASP A 639 26.50 0.67 -23.90
CA ASP A 639 26.90 -0.49 -23.10
C ASP A 639 25.90 -1.65 -23.14
N SER A 640 24.73 -1.55 -23.77
CA SER A 640 23.72 -2.61 -23.80
C SER A 640 24.25 -3.95 -24.31
N GLU A 641 25.11 -3.95 -25.35
CA GLU A 641 25.80 -5.16 -25.81
C GLU A 641 26.69 -5.76 -24.73
N GLY A 642 27.50 -4.93 -24.08
CA GLY A 642 28.38 -5.35 -22.99
C GLY A 642 27.59 -5.88 -21.79
N ILE A 643 26.48 -5.24 -21.44
CA ILE A 643 25.58 -5.68 -20.37
C ILE A 643 24.95 -7.03 -20.77
N PHE A 644 24.45 -7.19 -21.99
CA PHE A 644 23.90 -8.46 -22.47
C PHE A 644 24.93 -9.60 -22.35
N PHE A 645 26.14 -9.39 -22.88
CA PHE A 645 27.18 -10.41 -22.89
C PHE A 645 27.77 -10.73 -21.51
N SER A 646 27.70 -9.80 -20.56
CA SER A 646 28.18 -10.02 -19.19
C SER A 646 27.11 -10.55 -18.23
N SER A 647 25.81 -10.29 -18.48
CA SER A 647 24.73 -10.61 -17.54
C SER A 647 23.81 -11.74 -18.02
N ILE A 648 23.32 -11.70 -19.26
CA ILE A 648 22.35 -12.67 -19.79
C ILE A 648 23.07 -13.81 -20.50
N TRP A 649 24.02 -13.47 -21.37
CA TRP A 649 24.70 -14.42 -22.24
C TRP A 649 25.37 -15.60 -21.52
N PRO A 650 26.07 -15.44 -20.39
CA PRO A 650 26.78 -16.57 -19.76
C PRO A 650 25.84 -17.71 -19.35
N ASN A 651 24.64 -17.36 -18.90
CA ASN A 651 23.62 -18.33 -18.48
C ASN A 651 22.75 -18.80 -19.66
N LEU A 652 22.57 -17.96 -20.68
CA LEU A 652 21.92 -18.39 -21.92
C LEU A 652 22.78 -19.41 -22.67
N LYS A 653 24.10 -19.17 -22.75
CA LYS A 653 25.09 -20.02 -23.41
C LYS A 653 25.19 -21.41 -22.77
N SER A 654 25.09 -21.53 -21.45
CA SER A 654 25.11 -22.85 -20.80
C SER A 654 23.92 -23.72 -21.20
N ASN A 655 22.76 -23.09 -21.45
CA ASN A 655 21.55 -23.76 -21.94
C ASN A 655 21.61 -24.08 -23.45
N LEU A 656 22.65 -23.63 -24.16
CA LEU A 656 22.90 -23.86 -25.59
C LEU A 656 23.93 -24.97 -25.86
N SER A 657 24.33 -25.72 -24.83
CA SER A 657 25.30 -26.81 -24.97
C SER A 657 24.85 -27.83 -26.01
N GLY A 658 25.68 -28.06 -27.03
CA GLY A 658 25.38 -28.92 -28.18
C GLY A 658 25.02 -28.20 -29.50
N PHE A 659 24.99 -26.87 -29.52
CA PHE A 659 24.85 -26.06 -30.74
C PHE A 659 26.07 -25.17 -31.01
N GLU A 660 27.21 -25.40 -30.35
CA GLU A 660 28.35 -24.46 -30.38
C GLU A 660 28.85 -24.18 -31.80
N ASP A 661 28.90 -25.19 -32.66
CA ASP A 661 29.39 -25.08 -34.05
C ASP A 661 28.33 -24.55 -35.05
N GLU A 662 27.07 -24.44 -34.61
CA GLU A 662 25.91 -24.03 -35.43
C GLU A 662 25.29 -22.71 -34.95
N LEU A 663 25.90 -22.06 -33.96
CA LEU A 663 25.38 -20.87 -33.31
C LEU A 663 25.74 -19.60 -34.10
N GLU A 664 24.74 -18.79 -34.42
CA GLU A 664 24.90 -17.47 -35.02
C GLU A 664 24.26 -16.41 -34.13
N ILE A 665 25.04 -15.40 -33.74
CA ILE A 665 24.59 -14.32 -32.85
C ILE A 665 24.45 -13.03 -33.66
N ILE A 666 23.27 -12.43 -33.62
CA ILE A 666 22.93 -11.22 -34.37
C ILE A 666 22.36 -10.18 -33.40
N PHE A 667 23.17 -9.19 -33.00
CA PHE A 667 22.70 -8.12 -32.12
C PHE A 667 21.98 -7.05 -32.96
N ILE A 668 20.67 -6.91 -32.78
CA ILE A 668 19.83 -6.02 -33.57
C ILE A 668 19.60 -4.72 -32.79
N TRP A 669 20.07 -3.60 -33.35
CA TRP A 669 19.72 -2.26 -32.94
C TRP A 669 18.59 -1.73 -33.81
N ILE A 670 17.54 -1.20 -33.19
CA ILE A 670 16.46 -0.49 -33.87
C ILE A 670 16.49 0.97 -33.42
N THR A 671 16.78 1.87 -34.36
CA THR A 671 17.10 3.27 -34.10
C THR A 671 16.41 4.23 -35.07
N SER A 672 16.70 5.53 -34.98
CA SER A 672 16.19 6.52 -35.95
C SER A 672 16.78 6.38 -37.34
N GLU A 673 17.98 5.79 -37.46
CA GLU A 673 18.72 5.70 -38.72
C GLU A 673 19.33 4.31 -38.91
N SER A 674 19.17 3.73 -40.10
CA SER A 674 19.82 2.47 -40.45
C SER A 674 21.34 2.70 -40.66
N ALA A 675 22.15 1.73 -40.26
CA ALA A 675 23.59 1.75 -40.53
C ALA A 675 24.05 0.44 -41.18
N THR A 676 25.31 0.40 -41.62
CA THR A 676 25.89 -0.82 -42.19
C THR A 676 26.12 -1.88 -41.12
N ASP A 677 25.78 -3.13 -41.42
CA ASP A 677 26.08 -4.27 -40.56
C ASP A 677 27.59 -4.37 -40.25
N VAL A 678 27.92 -4.57 -38.97
CA VAL A 678 29.30 -4.66 -38.48
C VAL A 678 29.53 -6.04 -37.90
N LYS A 679 30.57 -6.74 -38.37
CA LYS A 679 31.07 -7.93 -37.69
C LYS A 679 31.91 -7.53 -36.49
N VAL A 680 31.61 -8.10 -35.33
CA VAL A 680 32.34 -7.85 -34.09
C VAL A 680 33.08 -9.11 -33.68
N ASP A 681 34.41 -9.01 -33.65
CA ASP A 681 35.28 -10.10 -33.26
C ASP A 681 35.13 -10.46 -31.77
N MET A 682 35.38 -11.73 -31.45
CA MET A 682 35.41 -12.23 -30.08
C MET A 682 36.43 -11.45 -29.23
N LYS A 683 36.00 -10.97 -28.05
CA LYS A 683 36.90 -10.34 -27.07
C LYS A 683 37.01 -11.20 -25.83
N SER A 684 38.23 -11.37 -25.32
CA SER A 684 38.50 -12.10 -24.08
C SER A 684 39.53 -11.36 -23.22
N LYS A 685 39.43 -11.54 -21.90
CA LYS A 685 40.34 -10.98 -20.90
C LYS A 685 41.11 -12.11 -20.22
N LYS A 686 42.44 -12.08 -20.28
CA LYS A 686 43.31 -12.99 -19.50
C LYS A 686 43.58 -12.40 -18.11
N ILE A 687 43.27 -13.16 -17.07
CA ILE A 687 43.71 -12.93 -15.68
C ILE A 687 44.64 -14.08 -15.29
N ARG A 688 45.51 -13.88 -14.29
CA ARG A 688 46.68 -14.70 -13.93
C ARG A 688 46.54 -16.24 -14.05
N ASN A 689 45.34 -16.83 -13.98
CA ASN A 689 45.09 -18.26 -14.22
C ASN A 689 43.80 -18.60 -15.02
N LYS A 690 43.07 -17.63 -15.60
CA LYS A 690 41.82 -17.86 -16.36
C LYS A 690 41.62 -16.85 -17.50
N THR A 691 41.14 -17.33 -18.64
CA THR A 691 40.63 -16.48 -19.74
C THR A 691 39.12 -16.33 -19.56
N PHE A 692 38.63 -15.10 -19.49
CA PHE A 692 37.22 -14.77 -19.41
C PHE A 692 36.75 -14.22 -20.77
N GLU A 693 35.70 -14.81 -21.34
CA GLU A 693 35.01 -14.25 -22.51
C GLU A 693 34.32 -12.94 -22.11
N ILE A 694 34.58 -11.87 -22.86
CA ILE A 694 33.87 -10.58 -22.71
C ILE A 694 32.65 -10.59 -23.62
N ASN A 695 32.85 -10.99 -24.89
CA ASN A 695 31.80 -11.24 -25.86
C ASN A 695 32.25 -12.35 -26.84
N PRO A 696 31.30 -13.15 -27.38
CA PRO A 696 31.55 -14.06 -28.50
C PRO A 696 31.72 -13.27 -29.81
N GLU A 697 31.98 -13.95 -30.93
CA GLU A 697 31.82 -13.35 -32.26
C GLU A 697 30.32 -13.14 -32.54
N TYR A 698 29.94 -11.97 -33.07
CA TYR A 698 28.56 -11.67 -33.47
C TYR A 698 28.50 -10.66 -34.60
N THR A 699 27.34 -10.56 -35.25
CA THR A 699 27.05 -9.50 -36.22
C THR A 699 26.14 -8.46 -35.55
N GLN A 700 26.57 -7.20 -35.56
CA GLN A 700 25.75 -6.05 -35.19
C GLN A 700 24.98 -5.59 -36.43
N VAL A 701 23.66 -5.50 -36.32
CA VAL A 701 22.75 -5.02 -37.37
C VAL A 701 22.04 -3.78 -36.84
N VAL A 702 22.10 -2.67 -37.58
CA VAL A 702 21.47 -1.40 -37.17
C VAL A 702 20.40 -1.03 -38.17
N MET A 703 19.15 -1.02 -37.72
CA MET A 703 17.97 -0.80 -38.54
C MET A 703 17.22 0.46 -38.11
N GLY A 704 16.66 1.18 -39.07
CA GLY A 704 15.78 2.31 -38.79
C GLY A 704 14.39 1.84 -38.36
N PHE A 705 13.66 2.66 -37.60
CA PHE A 705 12.27 2.37 -37.22
C PHE A 705 11.38 2.06 -38.44
N GLY A 706 11.63 2.73 -39.57
CA GLY A 706 10.90 2.52 -40.83
C GLY A 706 11.10 1.14 -41.46
N ASP A 707 12.23 0.47 -41.17
CA ASP A 707 12.50 -0.89 -41.63
C ASP A 707 11.66 -1.93 -40.85
N VAL A 708 11.24 -1.57 -39.63
CA VAL A 708 10.36 -2.40 -38.79
C VAL A 708 8.89 -2.10 -39.09
N ASN A 709 8.52 -0.82 -39.12
CA ASN A 709 7.18 -0.35 -39.46
C ASN A 709 7.24 1.11 -39.96
N ARG A 710 6.76 1.32 -41.20
CA ARG A 710 6.79 2.62 -41.87
C ARG A 710 5.98 3.69 -41.14
N ASP A 711 4.87 3.32 -40.50
CA ASP A 711 4.02 4.25 -39.77
C ASP A 711 4.79 4.84 -38.58
N ILE A 712 5.63 4.05 -37.91
CA ILE A 712 6.45 4.55 -36.78
C ILE A 712 7.34 5.69 -37.28
N ASN A 713 8.05 5.50 -38.39
CA ASN A 713 8.92 6.54 -38.94
C ASN A 713 8.14 7.79 -39.37
N GLN A 714 6.94 7.61 -39.96
CA GLN A 714 6.08 8.72 -40.38
C GLN A 714 5.66 9.61 -39.21
N TYR A 715 5.25 9.03 -38.08
CA TYR A 715 4.77 9.77 -36.91
C TYR A 715 5.90 10.20 -35.96
N LEU A 716 7.15 9.88 -36.29
CA LEU A 716 8.34 10.34 -35.56
C LEU A 716 8.89 11.68 -36.02
N SER A 717 8.70 12.02 -37.30
CA SER A 717 9.01 13.32 -37.90
C SER A 717 8.14 14.45 -37.34
#